data_AF-A0A1J3GIV3-F1
#
_entry.id   AF-A0A1J3GIV3-F1
#
_cell.length_a   1.000
_cell.length_b   1.000
_cell.length_c   1.000
_cell.angle_alpha   90.00
_cell.angle_beta   90.00
_cell.angle_gamma   90.00
#
_symmetry.space_group_name_H-M   'P 1'
#
loop_
_entity.id
_entity.type
_entity.pdbx_description
1 polymer ?
#
loop_
_entity_poly.entity_id
_entity_poly.type
_entity_poly.pdbx_seq_one_letter_code
_entity_poly.pdbx_strand_id
1 'polypeptide(L)'
;AGEEEKKRAKMALPPSSPSSSPSLQRLSTFKNPPPSSLSGAQPPSTSSPSSSSPLDSFAYDPILAPFLSPSFSSASFSSAALASGSPASTAERLHQAIRLLDSQLRNDVVSRHPELLAQLSSLSQAEISLSSLRSSVSSLQSSIRRVRSDLSEPVRSIRSKSVQLSNIHSAAELLSHSVRTLRLSKKLRDLTDSPDPEKIDLTKAAQLHFEILTMCKEYDLFGIDVIDEEIKFVNEIGEKLRSEAMKVLERGMEGLNQAEVGTGLQVFYNLGELKHTVDQLVNKYKGMAVKSVSAAMDMKSISSGSGGGYGPGGIRSSGAPHIGGGAKVRESLWQRMASCMEQLYSLIVAVWHMQRVLSKKRDPFTHVLLLDEVIKEGDSMLTDRVWDALVKAFTSQMKSAFTASSFVKEIFTMGYPKLVSMIENLLERISRDTDVKGVLPAVDSERKEQMVACIAIFQTAFLSLCFGRLSDLVNSIFPMSSRGSLPSKEQISQVLSHIQEEIEAVHPDGRLTLLVLREIGKALSNLAQRAECQISTGPETRQISGPATSTQIRNFTLCQHLQGIHTHISSMVADLPSIAADVLSPYLKAIYDAACEPVTPLFKAMRDQLESCILQIHDQNFGVDDVALDSNTSPYMEELQRSILHFRKEFLSRLLPSAATANTAGTESICTRLARQMASRVLIFYIRHASLVRPLSEWGKLRMARDMAELELAVGQNLFPVEQLGAPYRALRAFRPLVFLETSQMGSSPLIQDLPPSIVLHHLYTRGPDELESPMQKNRLSPKQYSLWLDNQREDQIWKGIKATLDDYAVKIRSRGDKEFSPVYPLMLQIGSSLTQENL
;
A
#
# COMPACT_ATOMS: atom_id res chain seq x y z
N ALA A 1 28.25 9.96 -8.37
CA ALA A 1 28.63 10.79 -7.21
C ALA A 1 28.15 10.06 -5.96
N GLY A 2 28.97 9.52 -5.08
CA GLY A 2 30.42 9.37 -4.98
C GLY A 2 30.65 8.24 -3.96
N GLU A 3 31.61 7.38 -4.27
CA GLU A 3 32.09 6.25 -3.48
C GLU A 3 33.13 6.68 -2.43
N GLU A 4 33.39 5.77 -1.47
CA GLU A 4 34.58 5.63 -0.58
C GLU A 4 34.72 6.67 0.57
N GLU A 5 35.17 6.36 1.79
CA GLU A 5 36.06 5.32 2.30
C GLU A 5 35.99 5.28 3.87
N LYS A 6 35.96 4.08 4.50
CA LYS A 6 36.95 3.60 5.51
C LYS A 6 36.44 2.51 6.46
N LYS A 7 37.04 1.34 6.26
CA LYS A 7 37.17 0.21 7.19
C LYS A 7 38.03 0.60 8.41
N ARG A 8 37.64 0.16 9.62
CA ARG A 8 38.58 -0.48 10.57
C ARG A 8 37.86 -1.31 11.63
N ALA A 9 38.44 -2.49 11.86
CA ALA A 9 37.95 -3.59 12.70
C ALA A 9 37.98 -3.31 14.21
N LYS A 10 37.09 -3.98 14.96
CA LYS A 10 37.45 -4.83 16.12
C LYS A 10 36.24 -5.57 16.70
N MET A 11 36.30 -6.90 16.67
CA MET A 11 35.56 -7.81 17.54
C MET A 11 36.00 -7.61 19.00
N ALA A 12 35.06 -7.58 19.94
CA ALA A 12 35.31 -7.76 21.37
C ALA A 12 34.14 -8.49 22.02
N LEU A 13 34.42 -9.72 22.45
CA LEU A 13 33.67 -10.56 23.39
C LEU A 13 34.05 -10.16 24.85
N PRO A 14 33.38 -10.69 25.89
CA PRO A 14 32.99 -9.95 27.10
C PRO A 14 34.08 -9.92 28.19
N PRO A 15 33.98 -9.03 29.20
CA PRO A 15 34.89 -9.03 30.33
C PRO A 15 34.36 -9.95 31.43
N SER A 16 35.22 -10.88 31.86
CA SER A 16 35.10 -11.62 33.10
C SER A 16 36.17 -11.14 34.09
N SER A 17 35.76 -11.02 35.36
CA SER A 17 36.56 -11.08 36.59
C SER A 17 37.41 -9.85 36.99
N PRO A 18 38.03 -9.82 38.19
CA PRO A 18 37.41 -9.61 39.50
C PRO A 18 38.14 -8.49 40.30
N SER A 19 37.81 -8.40 41.58
CA SER A 19 38.26 -7.44 42.60
C SER A 19 39.78 -7.25 42.78
N SER A 20 40.14 -5.98 43.00
CA SER A 20 41.36 -5.42 43.62
C SER A 20 41.67 -6.03 44.99
N SER A 21 42.89 -6.28 45.50
CA SER A 21 44.17 -5.53 45.55
C SER A 21 45.17 -6.36 46.43
N PRO A 22 46.38 -5.91 46.85
CA PRO A 22 47.49 -5.23 46.17
C PRO A 22 48.84 -6.01 46.25
N SER A 23 49.80 -5.54 45.47
CA SER A 23 51.20 -5.96 45.36
C SER A 23 52.07 -5.57 46.56
N LEU A 24 52.88 -6.50 47.07
CA LEU A 24 54.09 -6.20 47.85
C LEU A 24 55.34 -6.66 47.11
N GLN A 25 56.24 -5.71 46.96
CA GLN A 25 57.49 -5.74 46.20
C GLN A 25 58.49 -6.75 46.79
N ARG A 26 59.07 -7.55 45.88
CA ARG A 26 60.21 -8.44 46.13
C ARG A 26 61.48 -7.58 46.25
N LEU A 27 62.10 -7.55 47.43
CA LEU A 27 63.45 -7.05 47.62
C LEU A 27 64.46 -8.16 47.26
N SER A 28 65.17 -7.95 46.15
CA SER A 28 66.36 -8.67 45.76
C SER A 28 67.60 -8.05 46.42
N THR A 29 68.34 -8.80 47.24
CA THR A 29 69.74 -8.48 47.55
C THR A 29 70.53 -9.77 47.83
N PHE A 30 71.03 -10.43 46.79
CA PHE A 30 72.25 -11.23 46.87
C PHE A 30 73.31 -10.51 46.01
N LYS A 31 74.24 -9.84 46.69
CA LYS A 31 75.53 -9.39 46.15
C LYS A 31 76.60 -10.19 46.89
N ASN A 32 77.28 -11.10 46.20
CA ASN A 32 78.54 -11.67 46.68
C ASN A 32 79.68 -10.67 46.45
N PRO A 33 80.64 -10.60 47.39
CA PRO A 33 82.05 -10.43 47.03
C PRO A 33 82.91 -11.53 47.72
N PRO A 34 84.24 -11.59 47.47
CA PRO A 34 84.95 -12.68 46.79
C PRO A 34 85.55 -13.75 47.74
N PRO A 35 86.12 -14.86 47.21
CA PRO A 35 86.84 -15.83 48.01
C PRO A 35 88.25 -15.31 48.33
N SER A 36 88.57 -15.16 49.61
CA SER A 36 89.95 -15.04 50.07
C SER A 36 90.59 -16.42 50.04
N SER A 37 91.55 -16.56 49.13
CA SER A 37 92.55 -17.63 49.02
C SER A 37 93.43 -17.73 50.26
N LEU A 38 93.50 -18.92 50.86
CA LEU A 38 94.64 -19.43 51.64
C LEU A 38 94.75 -20.93 51.28
N SER A 39 95.47 -21.28 50.21
CA SER A 39 96.90 -21.64 50.21
C SER A 39 97.21 -22.86 51.09
N GLY A 40 97.04 -24.05 50.52
CA GLY A 40 97.78 -25.24 50.94
C GLY A 40 99.04 -25.36 50.09
N ALA A 41 100.14 -24.77 50.56
CA ALA A 41 101.47 -25.05 50.04
C ALA A 41 102.02 -26.31 50.76
N GLN A 42 102.51 -27.27 49.98
CA GLN A 42 103.31 -28.40 50.47
C GLN A 42 104.57 -27.90 51.22
N PRO A 43 105.08 -28.68 52.18
CA PRO A 43 106.51 -28.86 52.33
C PRO A 43 106.92 -30.30 51.99
N PRO A 44 108.08 -30.50 51.32
CA PRO A 44 108.67 -31.79 51.09
C PRO A 44 109.52 -32.25 52.28
N SER A 45 109.71 -33.56 52.29
CA SER A 45 110.44 -34.39 53.24
C SER A 45 111.91 -34.00 53.44
N THR A 46 112.37 -34.15 54.68
CA THR A 46 113.77 -34.24 55.05
C THR A 46 114.35 -35.58 54.61
N SER A 47 115.42 -35.58 53.81
CA SER A 47 116.35 -36.70 53.70
C SER A 47 117.67 -36.33 54.36
N SER A 48 118.06 -37.12 55.35
CA SER A 48 119.39 -37.13 55.97
C SER A 48 120.16 -38.37 55.53
N PRO A 49 121.47 -38.23 55.26
CA PRO A 49 122.51 -39.19 55.64
C PRO A 49 123.50 -38.47 56.58
N SER A 50 124.28 -39.09 57.47
CA SER A 50 124.48 -40.48 57.88
C SER A 50 125.38 -40.44 59.13
N SER A 51 125.14 -41.28 60.13
CA SER A 51 126.20 -41.76 61.01
C SER A 51 125.92 -43.20 61.44
N SER A 52 126.77 -44.08 60.92
CA SER A 52 127.00 -45.51 61.19
C SER A 52 126.43 -46.12 62.48
N SER A 53 125.83 -47.31 62.34
CA SER A 53 125.21 -48.10 63.40
C SER A 53 126.24 -48.70 64.38
N PRO A 54 125.97 -48.67 65.69
CA PRO A 54 126.87 -49.18 66.73
C PRO A 54 126.96 -50.71 66.77
N LEU A 55 126.05 -51.44 66.12
CA LEU A 55 126.01 -52.91 66.15
C LEU A 55 127.27 -53.54 65.52
N ASP A 56 127.87 -52.89 64.53
CA ASP A 56 129.12 -53.35 63.93
C ASP A 56 130.32 -53.16 64.87
N SER A 57 130.27 -52.13 65.73
CA SER A 57 131.29 -51.89 66.75
C SER A 57 131.25 -52.92 67.89
N PHE A 58 130.10 -53.53 68.15
CA PHE A 58 129.93 -54.56 69.17
C PHE A 58 130.46 -55.94 68.75
N ALA A 59 130.60 -56.22 67.44
CA ALA A 59 131.06 -57.50 66.93
C ALA A 59 132.57 -57.78 67.16
N TYR A 60 133.39 -56.74 67.33
CA TYR A 60 134.85 -56.84 67.50
C TYR A 60 135.31 -56.84 68.98
N ASP A 61 134.42 -56.54 69.93
CA ASP A 61 134.76 -56.52 71.37
C ASP A 61 134.48 -57.89 72.00
N PRO A 62 135.49 -58.61 72.53
CA PRO A 62 135.34 -59.97 73.07
C PRO A 62 134.33 -60.06 74.24
N ILE A 63 133.97 -58.95 74.91
CA ILE A 63 132.97 -58.95 75.99
C ILE A 63 131.53 -58.81 75.46
N LEU A 64 131.34 -58.11 74.33
CA LEU A 64 130.02 -57.77 73.78
C LEU A 64 129.64 -58.61 72.54
N ALA A 65 130.63 -59.18 71.85
CA ALA A 65 130.42 -60.12 70.74
C ALA A 65 129.48 -61.29 71.09
N PRO A 66 129.48 -61.86 72.31
CA PRO A 66 128.55 -62.93 72.66
C PRO A 66 127.06 -62.51 72.59
N PHE A 67 126.72 -61.23 72.77
CA PHE A 67 125.33 -60.76 72.71
C PHE A 67 124.75 -60.71 71.30
N LEU A 68 125.60 -60.67 70.28
CA LEU A 68 125.19 -60.76 68.89
C LEU A 68 125.10 -62.22 68.41
N SER A 69 125.54 -63.18 69.25
CA SER A 69 125.42 -64.59 68.94
C SER A 69 123.98 -65.08 69.14
N PRO A 70 123.40 -65.78 68.16
CA PRO A 70 122.04 -66.33 68.25
C PRO A 70 121.89 -67.43 69.33
N SER A 71 122.99 -67.90 69.94
CA SER A 71 122.99 -68.90 71.00
C SER A 71 123.48 -68.35 72.36
N PHE A 72 123.22 -67.07 72.63
CA PHE A 72 123.62 -66.43 73.88
C PHE A 72 122.91 -67.02 75.11
N SER A 73 123.68 -67.50 76.09
CA SER A 73 123.18 -68.02 77.37
C SER A 73 123.62 -67.12 78.53
N SER A 74 122.67 -66.31 79.02
CA SER A 74 122.87 -65.35 80.12
C SER A 74 123.48 -65.97 81.39
N ALA A 75 123.13 -67.22 81.72
CA ALA A 75 123.65 -67.92 82.90
C ALA A 75 125.17 -68.20 82.80
N SER A 76 125.65 -68.71 81.65
CA SER A 76 127.07 -69.02 81.43
C SER A 76 127.98 -67.78 81.38
N PHE A 77 127.49 -66.70 80.75
CA PHE A 77 128.19 -65.41 80.69
C PHE A 77 128.35 -64.79 82.08
N SER A 78 127.29 -64.88 82.90
CA SER A 78 127.30 -64.42 84.29
C SER A 78 128.26 -65.24 85.17
N SER A 79 128.35 -66.57 84.98
CA SER A 79 129.29 -67.43 85.71
C SER A 79 130.76 -67.15 85.37
N ALA A 80 131.10 -66.92 84.09
CA ALA A 80 132.45 -66.58 83.67
C ALA A 80 132.88 -65.18 84.13
N ALA A 81 131.98 -64.20 84.07
CA ALA A 81 132.23 -62.85 84.58
C ALA A 81 132.42 -62.82 86.11
N LEU A 82 131.69 -63.64 86.87
CA LEU A 82 131.89 -63.80 88.32
C LEU A 82 133.21 -64.50 88.67
N ALA A 83 133.64 -65.51 87.91
CA ALA A 83 134.93 -66.20 88.14
C ALA A 83 136.15 -65.31 87.83
N SER A 84 136.02 -64.32 86.95
CA SER A 84 137.12 -63.42 86.53
C SER A 84 137.57 -62.41 87.60
N GLY A 85 136.98 -62.43 88.79
CA GLY A 85 137.34 -61.54 89.90
C GLY A 85 136.98 -60.06 89.67
N SER A 86 136.30 -59.73 88.57
CA SER A 86 135.94 -58.35 88.20
C SER A 86 134.51 -58.23 87.62
N PRO A 87 133.45 -58.55 88.39
CA PRO A 87 132.07 -58.39 87.91
C PRO A 87 131.62 -56.93 87.71
N ALA A 88 132.28 -55.96 88.37
CA ALA A 88 131.90 -54.55 88.27
C ALA A 88 132.24 -53.93 86.90
N SER A 89 133.43 -54.21 86.35
CA SER A 89 133.87 -53.60 85.08
C SER A 89 133.06 -54.10 83.87
N THR A 90 132.59 -55.36 83.90
CA THR A 90 131.73 -55.93 82.85
C THR A 90 130.32 -55.35 82.85
N ALA A 91 129.75 -55.04 84.02
CA ALA A 91 128.43 -54.43 84.13
C ALA A 91 128.42 -52.96 83.65
N GLU A 92 129.54 -52.27 83.84
CA GLU A 92 129.69 -50.86 83.46
C GLU A 92 129.79 -50.70 81.93
N ARG A 93 130.50 -51.60 81.25
CA ARG A 93 130.51 -51.66 79.77
C ARG A 93 129.15 -51.96 79.16
N LEU A 94 128.37 -52.85 79.76
CA LEU A 94 127.01 -53.19 79.29
C LEU A 94 126.04 -52.00 79.42
N HIS A 95 126.14 -51.24 80.51
CA HIS A 95 125.36 -50.02 80.68
C HIS A 95 125.70 -48.96 79.63
N GLN A 96 126.97 -48.90 79.21
CA GLN A 96 127.40 -47.95 78.19
C GLN A 96 126.86 -48.31 76.80
N ALA A 97 126.82 -49.60 76.46
CA ALA A 97 126.23 -50.10 75.21
C ALA A 97 124.71 -49.88 75.14
N ILE A 98 123.98 -50.10 76.23
CA ILE A 98 122.52 -49.86 76.31
C ILE A 98 122.20 -48.37 76.12
N ARG A 99 123.01 -47.47 76.71
CA ARG A 99 122.82 -46.03 76.54
C ARG A 99 123.00 -45.55 75.10
N LEU A 100 123.90 -46.15 74.34
CA LEU A 100 124.07 -45.81 72.91
C LEU A 100 122.86 -46.25 72.06
N LEU A 101 122.30 -47.43 72.34
CA LEU A 101 121.11 -47.94 71.65
C LEU A 101 119.85 -47.10 71.96
N ASP A 102 119.65 -46.72 73.22
CA ASP A 102 118.49 -45.95 73.65
C ASP A 102 118.50 -44.51 73.09
N SER A 103 119.69 -43.94 72.87
CA SER A 103 119.89 -42.63 72.24
C SER A 103 119.47 -42.61 70.77
N GLN A 104 119.79 -43.64 69.98
CA GLN A 104 119.43 -43.67 68.57
C GLN A 104 117.97 -44.05 68.32
N LEU A 105 117.39 -44.94 69.13
CA LEU A 105 115.97 -45.32 69.03
C LEU A 105 115.05 -44.12 69.30
N ARG A 106 115.45 -43.21 70.20
CA ARG A 106 114.78 -41.92 70.39
C ARG A 106 114.86 -41.02 69.16
N ASN A 107 116.00 -40.94 68.45
CA ASN A 107 116.14 -40.09 67.27
C ASN A 107 115.25 -40.54 66.11
N ASP A 108 115.13 -41.84 65.86
CA ASP A 108 114.28 -42.35 64.78
C ASP A 108 112.79 -42.18 65.09
N VAL A 109 112.36 -42.41 66.35
CA VAL A 109 110.97 -42.18 66.78
C VAL A 109 110.59 -40.71 66.71
N VAL A 110 111.51 -39.80 67.05
CA VAL A 110 111.29 -38.34 66.96
C VAL A 110 111.18 -37.88 65.49
N SER A 111 111.92 -38.50 64.56
CA SER A 111 111.95 -38.08 63.16
C SER A 111 110.63 -38.29 62.38
N ARG A 112 109.83 -39.33 62.71
CA ARG A 112 108.59 -39.69 62.00
C ARG A 112 107.28 -39.35 62.73
N HIS A 113 107.36 -38.84 63.96
CA HIS A 113 106.20 -38.43 64.77
C HIS A 113 105.33 -37.28 64.19
N PRO A 114 105.88 -36.25 63.52
CA PRO A 114 105.09 -35.10 63.07
C PRO A 114 104.09 -35.43 61.95
N GLU A 115 104.46 -36.34 61.04
CA GLU A 115 103.67 -36.67 59.85
C GLU A 115 102.42 -37.52 60.19
N LEU A 116 102.55 -38.43 61.15
CA LEU A 116 101.44 -39.24 61.69
C LEU A 116 100.43 -38.40 62.48
N LEU A 117 100.88 -37.40 63.25
CA LEU A 117 100.00 -36.49 63.98
C LEU A 117 99.23 -35.56 63.04
N ALA A 118 99.84 -35.10 61.94
CA ALA A 118 99.16 -34.25 60.96
C ALA A 118 97.98 -34.97 60.29
N GLN A 119 98.14 -36.23 59.87
CA GLN A 119 97.07 -37.00 59.23
C GLN A 119 95.92 -37.31 60.20
N LEU A 120 96.22 -37.72 61.44
CA LEU A 120 95.22 -37.95 62.48
C LEU A 120 94.41 -36.68 62.83
N SER A 121 95.08 -35.53 62.91
CA SER A 121 94.42 -34.25 63.19
C SER A 121 93.48 -33.81 62.05
N SER A 122 93.83 -34.06 60.79
CA SER A 122 92.99 -33.69 59.65
C SER A 122 91.73 -34.55 59.56
N LEU A 123 91.85 -35.85 59.88
CA LEU A 123 90.71 -36.77 59.93
C LEU A 123 89.77 -36.40 61.09
N SER A 124 90.32 -36.10 62.27
CA SER A 124 89.49 -35.66 63.40
C SER A 124 88.78 -34.33 63.10
N GLN A 125 89.45 -33.39 62.43
CA GLN A 125 88.85 -32.11 62.06
C GLN A 125 87.70 -32.27 61.04
N ALA A 126 87.83 -33.21 60.10
CA ALA A 126 86.76 -33.53 59.15
C ALA A 126 85.56 -34.19 59.84
N GLU A 127 85.80 -35.09 60.80
CA GLU A 127 84.74 -35.73 61.60
C GLU A 127 83.99 -34.73 62.50
N ILE A 128 84.72 -33.77 63.10
CA ILE A 128 84.13 -32.65 63.86
C ILE A 128 83.29 -31.75 62.93
N SER A 129 83.74 -31.48 61.71
CA SER A 129 82.98 -30.65 60.76
C SER A 129 81.71 -31.36 60.26
N LEU A 130 81.77 -32.67 60.02
CA LEU A 130 80.62 -33.48 59.62
C LEU A 130 79.58 -33.63 60.74
N SER A 131 80.03 -33.81 61.97
CA SER A 131 79.14 -33.84 63.14
C SER A 131 78.48 -32.48 63.38
N SER A 132 79.22 -31.37 63.22
CA SER A 132 78.69 -30.02 63.26
C SER A 132 77.63 -29.81 62.17
N LEU A 133 77.91 -30.15 60.91
CA LEU A 133 76.94 -30.03 59.81
C LEU A 133 75.68 -30.84 60.05
N ARG A 134 75.81 -32.09 60.53
CA ARG A 134 74.66 -32.93 60.91
C ARG A 134 73.82 -32.28 62.01
N SER A 135 74.47 -31.67 63.00
CA SER A 135 73.78 -30.94 64.07
C SER A 135 73.08 -29.67 63.57
N SER A 136 73.69 -28.92 62.64
CA SER A 136 73.08 -27.73 62.05
C SER A 136 71.89 -28.09 61.16
N VAL A 137 71.97 -29.19 60.40
CA VAL A 137 70.86 -29.68 59.57
C VAL A 137 69.70 -30.18 60.44
N SER A 138 69.99 -30.92 61.51
CA SER A 138 68.93 -31.36 62.44
C SER A 138 68.28 -30.18 63.16
N SER A 139 69.07 -29.18 63.56
CA SER A 139 68.56 -27.92 64.11
C SER A 139 67.70 -27.16 63.11
N LEU A 140 68.13 -27.02 61.85
CA LEU A 140 67.34 -26.37 60.80
C LEU A 140 66.02 -27.10 60.52
N GLN A 141 66.04 -28.44 60.44
CA GLN A 141 64.83 -29.24 60.30
C GLN A 141 63.88 -29.04 61.48
N SER A 142 64.42 -28.95 62.71
CA SER A 142 63.61 -28.69 63.90
C SER A 142 62.98 -27.29 63.86
N SER A 143 63.74 -26.27 63.45
CA SER A 143 63.26 -24.90 63.30
C SER A 143 62.20 -24.77 62.20
N ILE A 144 62.36 -25.47 61.07
CA ILE A 144 61.35 -25.49 60.00
C ILE A 144 60.08 -26.20 60.46
N ARG A 145 60.18 -27.33 61.17
CA ARG A 145 59.00 -28.01 61.74
C ARG A 145 58.30 -27.12 62.76
N ARG A 146 59.06 -26.41 63.58
CA ARG A 146 58.55 -25.45 64.56
C ARG A 146 57.85 -24.27 63.87
N VAL A 147 58.48 -23.62 62.90
CA VAL A 147 57.86 -22.56 62.09
C VAL A 147 56.61 -23.04 61.36
N ARG A 148 56.61 -24.26 60.80
CA ARG A 148 55.43 -24.86 60.17
C ARG A 148 54.31 -25.11 61.17
N SER A 149 54.63 -25.58 62.37
CA SER A 149 53.68 -25.73 63.47
C SER A 149 53.11 -24.37 63.89
N ASP A 150 54.00 -23.41 64.15
CA ASP A 150 53.68 -22.06 64.62
C ASP A 150 52.90 -21.24 63.59
N LEU A 151 53.06 -21.49 62.28
CA LEU A 151 52.27 -20.87 61.20
C LEU A 151 50.94 -21.60 60.92
N SER A 152 50.85 -22.91 61.20
CA SER A 152 49.65 -23.69 60.90
C SER A 152 48.43 -23.25 61.71
N GLU A 153 48.62 -22.91 62.98
CA GLU A 153 47.56 -22.42 63.86
C GLU A 153 47.03 -21.02 63.45
N PRO A 154 47.88 -20.00 63.22
CA PRO A 154 47.45 -18.71 62.70
C PRO A 154 46.71 -18.81 61.36
N VAL A 155 47.18 -19.62 60.41
CA VAL A 155 46.50 -19.79 59.11
C VAL A 155 45.14 -20.45 59.28
N ARG A 156 45.04 -21.48 60.15
CA ARG A 156 43.75 -22.11 60.47
C ARG A 156 42.81 -21.12 61.16
N SER A 157 43.32 -20.31 62.08
CA SER A 157 42.57 -19.26 62.78
C SER A 157 42.08 -18.17 61.83
N ILE A 158 42.93 -17.67 60.93
CA ILE A 158 42.55 -16.67 59.91
C ILE A 158 41.48 -17.24 58.98
N ARG A 159 41.64 -18.49 58.53
CA ARG A 159 40.62 -19.13 57.67
C ARG A 159 39.29 -19.27 58.40
N SER A 160 39.30 -19.72 59.66
CA SER A 160 38.09 -19.81 60.49
C SER A 160 37.42 -18.44 60.68
N LYS A 161 38.20 -17.41 61.07
CA LYS A 161 37.70 -16.03 61.23
C LYS A 161 37.23 -15.40 59.93
N SER A 162 37.86 -15.72 58.80
CA SER A 162 37.42 -15.25 57.47
C SER A 162 36.08 -15.88 57.07
N VAL A 163 35.89 -17.17 57.37
CA VAL A 163 34.59 -17.84 57.16
C VAL A 163 33.54 -17.26 58.11
N GLN A 164 33.89 -17.05 59.38
CA GLN A 164 33.00 -16.41 60.35
C GLN A 164 32.60 -14.99 59.91
N LEU A 165 33.55 -14.20 59.42
CA LEU A 165 33.30 -12.85 58.91
C LEU A 165 32.41 -12.88 57.66
N SER A 166 32.68 -13.79 56.71
CA SER A 166 31.85 -14.00 55.53
C SER A 166 30.42 -14.36 55.91
N ASN A 167 30.24 -15.28 56.85
CA ASN A 167 28.92 -15.70 57.32
C ASN A 167 28.19 -14.55 58.05
N ILE A 168 28.90 -13.77 58.87
CA ILE A 168 28.32 -12.58 59.54
C ILE A 168 27.90 -11.54 58.50
N HIS A 169 28.71 -11.32 57.46
CA HIS A 169 28.40 -10.37 56.40
C HIS A 169 27.15 -10.80 55.62
N SER A 170 27.10 -12.05 55.15
CA SER A 170 25.92 -12.59 54.47
C SER A 170 24.67 -12.57 55.35
N ALA A 171 24.80 -12.89 56.65
CA ALA A 171 23.68 -12.80 57.59
C ALA A 171 23.20 -11.35 57.80
N ALA A 172 24.12 -10.39 57.87
CA ALA A 172 23.79 -8.97 58.01
C ALA A 172 23.12 -8.42 56.74
N GLU A 173 23.58 -8.84 55.56
CA GLU A 173 22.95 -8.50 54.27
C GLU A 173 21.54 -9.07 54.20
N LEU A 174 21.37 -10.38 54.43
CA LEU A 174 20.05 -11.02 54.46
C LEU A 174 19.12 -10.32 55.44
N LEU A 175 19.58 -10.02 56.67
CA LEU A 175 18.78 -9.30 57.66
C LEU A 175 18.38 -7.89 57.18
N SER A 176 19.31 -7.14 56.60
CA SER A 176 19.05 -5.80 56.07
C SER A 176 18.00 -5.83 54.95
N HIS A 177 18.16 -6.75 53.99
CA HIS A 177 17.22 -6.94 52.88
C HIS A 177 15.85 -7.42 53.39
N SER A 178 15.81 -8.32 54.37
CA SER A 178 14.58 -8.79 55.01
C SER A 178 13.84 -7.64 55.70
N VAL A 179 14.52 -6.83 56.51
CA VAL A 179 13.94 -5.67 57.18
C VAL A 179 13.40 -4.65 56.16
N ARG A 180 14.11 -4.43 55.04
CA ARG A 180 13.65 -3.55 53.97
C ARG A 180 12.37 -4.09 53.31
N THR A 181 12.33 -5.39 52.98
CA THR A 181 11.14 -6.05 52.42
C THR A 181 9.95 -5.95 53.36
N LEU A 182 10.14 -6.19 54.66
CA LEU A 182 9.08 -6.04 55.67
C LEU A 182 8.57 -4.59 55.79
N ARG A 183 9.47 -3.60 55.71
CA ARG A 183 9.05 -2.18 55.69
C ARG A 183 8.24 -1.82 54.44
N LEU A 184 8.60 -2.37 53.28
CA LEU A 184 7.84 -2.18 52.04
C LEU A 184 6.48 -2.87 52.11
N SER A 185 6.42 -4.11 52.62
CA SER A 185 5.15 -4.83 52.85
C SER A 185 4.24 -4.07 53.81
N LYS A 186 4.78 -3.52 54.90
CA LYS A 186 4.02 -2.67 55.83
C LYS A 186 3.44 -1.43 55.13
N LYS A 187 4.21 -0.75 54.29
CA LYS A 187 3.71 0.39 53.51
C LYS A 187 2.60 -0.02 52.54
N LEU A 188 2.72 -1.19 51.91
CA LEU A 188 1.67 -1.74 51.04
C LEU A 188 0.39 -2.02 51.85
N ARG A 189 0.52 -2.59 53.06
CA ARG A 189 -0.59 -2.84 53.97
C ARG A 189 -1.28 -1.56 54.41
N ASP A 190 -0.52 -0.55 54.84
CA ASP A 190 -1.06 0.75 55.26
C ASP A 190 -1.83 1.46 54.12
N LEU A 191 -1.42 1.27 52.86
CA LEU A 191 -2.13 1.79 51.69
C LEU A 191 -3.41 1.00 51.34
N THR A 192 -3.45 -0.29 51.66
CA THR A 192 -4.56 -1.18 51.31
C THR A 192 -5.64 -1.20 52.39
N ASP A 193 -5.28 -1.01 53.67
CA ASP A 193 -6.17 -0.99 54.83
C ASP A 193 -6.82 0.40 55.08
N SER A 194 -6.62 1.36 54.18
CA SER A 194 -7.22 2.69 54.27
C SER A 194 -8.76 2.62 54.19
N PRO A 195 -9.51 3.31 55.07
CA PRO A 195 -10.98 3.18 55.18
C PRO A 195 -11.79 3.73 54.00
N ASP A 196 -11.17 4.48 53.08
CA ASP A 196 -11.77 5.01 51.86
C ASP A 196 -11.38 4.13 50.63
N PRO A 197 -12.25 3.21 50.16
CA PRO A 197 -11.93 2.33 49.02
C PRO A 197 -11.75 3.07 47.68
N GLU A 198 -12.31 4.28 47.53
CA GLU A 198 -12.16 5.10 46.31
C GLU A 198 -10.85 5.92 46.25
N LYS A 199 -10.06 5.97 47.33
CA LYS A 199 -8.77 6.68 47.39
C LYS A 199 -7.56 5.77 47.33
N ILE A 200 -7.74 4.46 47.15
CA ILE A 200 -6.62 3.54 47.00
C ILE A 200 -5.90 3.89 45.70
N ASP A 201 -4.67 4.39 45.84
CA ASP A 201 -3.80 4.67 44.70
C ASP A 201 -3.28 3.35 44.13
N LEU A 202 -4.09 2.74 43.25
CA LEU A 202 -3.81 1.48 42.57
C LEU A 202 -2.41 1.48 41.91
N THR A 203 -1.96 2.63 41.41
CA THR A 203 -0.67 2.74 40.74
C THR A 203 0.51 2.60 41.71
N LYS A 204 0.43 3.24 42.88
CA LYS A 204 1.45 3.11 43.94
C LYS A 204 1.45 1.73 44.58
N ALA A 205 0.28 1.15 44.81
CA ALA A 205 0.17 -0.21 45.36
C ALA A 205 0.82 -1.25 44.42
N ALA A 206 0.63 -1.11 43.09
CA ALA A 206 1.29 -1.97 42.11
C ALA A 206 2.81 -1.81 42.07
N GLN A 207 3.29 -0.57 42.21
CA GLN A 207 4.72 -0.28 42.23
C GLN A 207 5.40 -0.91 43.46
N LEU A 208 4.79 -0.79 44.65
CA LEU A 208 5.29 -1.42 45.88
C LEU A 208 5.25 -2.95 45.78
N HIS A 209 4.18 -3.53 45.23
CA HIS A 209 4.08 -4.96 44.99
C HIS A 209 5.23 -5.47 44.10
N PHE A 210 5.51 -4.78 42.99
CA PHE A 210 6.61 -5.14 42.09
C PHE A 210 7.99 -4.97 42.75
N GLU A 211 8.22 -3.88 43.50
CA GLU A 211 9.47 -3.65 44.22
C GLU A 211 9.71 -4.77 45.25
N ILE A 212 8.69 -5.17 46.02
CA ILE A 212 8.79 -6.26 47.01
C ILE A 212 9.20 -7.58 46.34
N LEU A 213 8.51 -7.98 45.28
CA LEU A 213 8.81 -9.24 44.58
C LEU A 213 10.19 -9.22 43.91
N THR A 214 10.60 -8.07 43.38
CA THR A 214 11.93 -7.91 42.76
C THR A 214 13.03 -8.03 43.82
N MET A 215 12.87 -7.35 44.96
CA MET A 215 13.78 -7.46 46.10
C MET A 215 13.87 -8.91 46.62
N CYS A 216 12.76 -9.64 46.73
CA CYS A 216 12.82 -11.04 47.16
C CYS A 216 13.62 -11.93 46.19
N LYS A 217 13.52 -11.67 44.88
CA LYS A 217 14.24 -12.43 43.84
C LYS A 217 15.72 -12.07 43.73
N GLU A 218 16.06 -10.78 43.79
CA GLU A 218 17.44 -10.31 43.64
C GLU A 218 18.35 -10.76 44.80
N TYR A 219 17.79 -10.83 46.01
CA TYR A 219 18.55 -11.15 47.23
C TYR A 219 18.25 -12.56 47.79
N ASP A 220 17.59 -13.42 47.00
CA ASP A 220 17.22 -14.80 47.34
C ASP A 220 16.65 -14.95 48.77
N LEU A 221 15.63 -14.12 49.07
CA LEU A 221 15.04 -14.02 50.41
C LEU A 221 13.99 -15.12 50.70
N PHE A 222 13.74 -16.00 49.73
CA PHE A 222 12.76 -17.07 49.85
C PHE A 222 13.27 -18.17 50.80
N GLY A 223 12.38 -18.69 51.66
CA GLY A 223 12.74 -19.68 52.68
C GLY A 223 13.04 -19.10 54.07
N ILE A 224 12.94 -17.77 54.23
CA ILE A 224 12.89 -17.11 55.54
C ILE A 224 11.42 -17.04 55.97
N ASP A 225 11.05 -17.71 57.06
CA ASP A 225 9.65 -17.87 57.50
C ASP A 225 8.84 -16.55 57.53
N VAL A 226 9.44 -15.48 58.08
CA VAL A 226 8.79 -14.16 58.21
C VAL A 226 8.53 -13.52 56.84
N ILE A 227 9.40 -13.75 55.87
CA ILE A 227 9.24 -13.23 54.50
C ILE A 227 8.23 -14.09 53.73
N ASP A 228 8.26 -15.40 53.91
CA ASP A 228 7.32 -16.32 53.26
C ASP A 228 5.86 -16.09 53.72
N GLU A 229 5.64 -15.71 54.98
CA GLU A 229 4.32 -15.27 55.47
C GLU A 229 3.86 -13.96 54.80
N GLU A 230 4.74 -12.96 54.68
CA GLU A 230 4.41 -11.69 54.03
C GLU A 230 4.22 -11.84 52.52
N ILE A 231 4.95 -12.74 51.86
CA ILE A 231 4.78 -13.04 50.43
C ILE A 231 3.38 -13.57 50.13
N LYS A 232 2.77 -14.37 51.01
CA LYS A 232 1.38 -14.84 50.83
C LYS A 232 0.43 -13.65 50.75
N PHE A 233 0.56 -12.69 51.67
CA PHE A 233 -0.21 -11.45 51.68
C PHE A 233 0.04 -10.58 50.44
N VAL A 234 1.31 -10.41 50.04
CA VAL A 234 1.70 -9.64 48.84
C VAL A 234 1.06 -10.24 47.59
N ASN A 235 1.08 -11.57 47.45
CA ASN A 235 0.44 -12.27 46.32
C ASN A 235 -1.08 -12.09 46.30
N GLU A 236 -1.75 -12.19 47.45
CA GLU A 236 -3.20 -11.93 47.57
C GLU A 236 -3.57 -10.51 47.15
N ILE A 237 -2.76 -9.52 47.54
CA ILE A 237 -2.93 -8.13 47.12
C ILE A 237 -2.67 -8.00 45.62
N GLY A 238 -1.65 -8.65 45.08
CA GLY A 238 -1.39 -8.70 43.64
C GLY A 238 -2.60 -9.15 42.84
N GLU A 239 -3.26 -10.24 43.25
CA GLU A 239 -4.50 -10.72 42.62
C GLU A 239 -5.66 -9.71 42.72
N LYS A 240 -5.84 -9.07 43.88
CA LYS A 240 -6.84 -8.01 44.05
C LYS A 240 -6.56 -6.81 43.14
N LEU A 241 -5.31 -6.38 43.03
CA LEU A 241 -4.91 -5.28 42.15
C LEU A 241 -5.17 -5.62 40.68
N ARG A 242 -4.81 -6.82 40.21
CA ARG A 242 -5.10 -7.26 38.84
C ARG A 242 -6.60 -7.24 38.56
N SER A 243 -7.41 -7.77 39.49
CA SER A 243 -8.87 -7.79 39.36
C SER A 243 -9.46 -6.38 39.28
N GLU A 244 -9.07 -5.49 40.19
CA GLU A 244 -9.62 -4.13 40.22
C GLU A 244 -9.11 -3.26 39.07
N ALA A 245 -7.83 -3.40 38.69
CA ALA A 245 -7.27 -2.74 37.52
C ALA A 245 -7.96 -3.18 36.23
N MET A 246 -8.28 -4.47 36.09
CA MET A 246 -9.03 -4.98 34.94
C MET A 246 -10.45 -4.39 34.90
N LYS A 247 -11.16 -4.31 36.03
CA LYS A 247 -12.49 -3.67 36.08
C LYS A 247 -12.43 -2.18 35.72
N VAL A 248 -11.45 -1.44 36.24
CA VAL A 248 -11.26 -0.01 35.92
C VAL A 248 -10.93 0.15 34.43
N LEU A 249 -10.09 -0.73 33.88
CA LEU A 249 -9.71 -0.70 32.47
C LEU A 249 -10.90 -1.02 31.56
N GLU A 250 -11.68 -2.07 31.86
CA GLU A 250 -12.88 -2.43 31.09
C GLU A 250 -13.95 -1.33 31.15
N ARG A 251 -14.21 -0.76 32.34
CA ARG A 251 -15.13 0.36 32.50
C ARG A 251 -14.67 1.60 31.73
N GLY A 252 -13.38 1.90 31.79
CA GLY A 252 -12.79 3.01 31.05
C GLY A 252 -12.88 2.81 29.53
N MET A 253 -12.72 1.57 29.06
CA MET A 253 -12.85 1.20 27.64
C MET A 253 -14.30 1.30 27.14
N GLU A 254 -15.26 0.85 27.93
CA GLU A 254 -16.70 0.94 27.62
C GLU A 254 -17.22 2.37 27.67
N GLY A 255 -16.77 3.16 28.66
CA GLY A 255 -17.14 4.57 28.82
C GLY A 255 -16.30 5.57 28.03
N LEU A 256 -15.30 5.10 27.27
CA LEU A 256 -14.31 5.94 26.56
C LEU A 256 -13.63 6.98 27.47
N ASN A 257 -13.39 6.60 28.72
CA ASN A 257 -12.78 7.45 29.74
C ASN A 257 -11.25 7.31 29.75
N GLN A 258 -10.57 8.32 29.21
CA GLN A 258 -9.11 8.35 29.09
C GLN A 258 -8.38 8.22 30.44
N ALA A 259 -8.95 8.74 31.53
CA ALA A 259 -8.32 8.69 32.84
C ALA A 259 -8.32 7.27 33.42
N GLU A 260 -9.46 6.58 33.36
CA GLU A 260 -9.60 5.20 33.84
C GLU A 260 -8.76 4.22 33.02
N VAL A 261 -8.80 4.33 31.69
CA VAL A 261 -7.95 3.52 30.80
C VAL A 261 -6.48 3.78 31.10
N GLY A 262 -6.09 5.04 31.26
CA GLY A 262 -4.74 5.41 31.67
C GLY A 262 -4.34 4.75 32.99
N THR A 263 -5.16 4.86 34.03
CA THR A 263 -4.89 4.30 35.35
C THR A 263 -4.75 2.79 35.30
N GLY A 264 -5.69 2.07 34.66
CA GLY A 264 -5.63 0.63 34.51
C GLY A 264 -4.36 0.16 33.78
N LEU A 265 -4.02 0.79 32.65
CA LEU A 265 -2.79 0.48 31.90
C LEU A 265 -1.52 0.76 32.71
N GLN A 266 -1.49 1.83 33.51
CA GLN A 266 -0.35 2.15 34.37
C GLN A 266 -0.17 1.11 35.48
N VAL A 267 -1.25 0.58 36.05
CA VAL A 267 -1.18 -0.49 37.05
C VAL A 267 -0.52 -1.73 36.43
N PHE A 268 -0.93 -2.15 35.23
CA PHE A 268 -0.32 -3.30 34.55
C PHE A 268 1.12 -3.04 34.09
N TYR A 269 1.49 -1.81 33.75
CA TYR A 269 2.88 -1.42 33.51
C TYR A 269 3.72 -1.59 34.78
N ASN A 270 3.24 -1.08 35.92
CA ASN A 270 3.94 -1.18 37.20
C ASN A 270 4.05 -2.64 37.69
N LEU A 271 3.12 -3.51 37.34
CA LEU A 271 3.18 -4.96 37.63
C LEU A 271 4.10 -5.74 36.67
N GLY A 272 4.58 -5.13 35.59
CA GLY A 272 5.38 -5.81 34.56
C GLY A 272 4.57 -6.72 33.62
N GLU A 273 3.25 -6.55 33.55
CA GLU A 273 2.31 -7.42 32.81
C GLU A 273 1.60 -6.70 31.65
N LEU A 274 1.95 -5.44 31.36
CA LEU A 274 1.25 -4.58 30.38
C LEU A 274 1.02 -5.24 29.02
N LYS A 275 2.08 -5.76 28.39
CA LYS A 275 2.00 -6.35 27.05
C LYS A 275 1.02 -7.53 27.01
N HIS A 276 1.13 -8.42 28.00
CA HIS A 276 0.27 -9.59 28.12
C HIS A 276 -1.20 -9.19 28.31
N THR A 277 -1.49 -8.21 29.17
CA THR A 277 -2.87 -7.72 29.38
C THR A 277 -3.45 -7.08 28.13
N VAL A 278 -2.68 -6.26 27.42
CA VAL A 278 -3.14 -5.62 26.17
C VAL A 278 -3.40 -6.68 25.09
N ASP A 279 -2.53 -7.68 24.94
CA ASP A 279 -2.73 -8.79 24.00
C ASP A 279 -3.97 -9.62 24.36
N GLN A 280 -4.22 -9.87 25.65
CA GLN A 280 -5.44 -10.53 26.12
C GLN A 280 -6.70 -9.74 25.77
N LEU A 281 -6.70 -8.42 25.99
CA LEU A 281 -7.81 -7.55 25.63
C LEU A 281 -8.02 -7.53 24.11
N VAL A 282 -6.97 -7.34 23.31
CA VAL A 282 -7.06 -7.40 21.84
C VAL A 282 -7.65 -8.73 21.38
N ASN A 283 -7.25 -9.86 21.98
CA ASN A 283 -7.82 -11.17 21.66
C ASN A 283 -9.28 -11.33 22.11
N LYS A 284 -9.67 -10.73 23.25
CA LYS A 284 -11.06 -10.65 23.70
C LYS A 284 -11.92 -9.88 22.69
N TYR A 285 -11.50 -8.68 22.28
CA TYR A 285 -12.21 -7.84 21.30
C TYR A 285 -12.26 -8.50 19.91
N LYS A 286 -11.18 -9.16 19.46
CA LYS A 286 -11.20 -10.01 18.24
C LYS A 286 -12.28 -11.09 18.34
N GLY A 287 -12.30 -11.85 19.43
CA GLY A 287 -13.26 -12.91 19.67
C GLY A 287 -14.71 -12.40 19.70
N MET A 288 -14.95 -11.23 20.31
CA MET A 288 -16.26 -10.58 20.33
C MET A 288 -16.70 -10.13 18.94
N ALA A 289 -15.80 -9.54 18.15
CA ALA A 289 -16.11 -9.13 16.78
C ALA A 289 -16.48 -10.33 15.89
N VAL A 290 -15.68 -11.40 15.92
CA VAL A 290 -15.95 -12.64 15.17
C VAL A 290 -17.29 -13.25 15.59
N LYS A 291 -17.56 -13.32 16.91
CA LYS A 291 -18.83 -13.83 17.43
C LYS A 291 -20.03 -12.99 16.99
N SER A 292 -19.91 -11.66 16.99
CA SER A 292 -20.96 -10.75 16.55
C SER A 292 -21.32 -10.97 15.08
N VAL A 293 -20.30 -11.02 14.20
CA VAL A 293 -20.50 -11.28 12.77
C VAL A 293 -21.11 -12.67 12.53
N SER A 294 -20.62 -13.70 13.23
CA SER A 294 -21.18 -15.05 13.12
C SER A 294 -22.62 -15.14 13.62
N ALA A 295 -22.97 -14.47 14.72
CA ALA A 295 -24.32 -14.47 15.26
C ALA A 295 -25.31 -13.71 14.36
N ALA A 296 -24.86 -12.66 13.69
CA ALA A 296 -25.67 -11.91 12.74
C ALA A 296 -26.07 -12.76 11.52
N MET A 297 -25.21 -13.69 11.11
CA MET A 297 -25.37 -14.54 9.93
C MET A 297 -25.85 -15.97 10.22
N ASP A 298 -26.08 -16.33 11.49
CA ASP A 298 -26.52 -17.68 11.86
C ASP A 298 -28.02 -17.90 11.58
N MET A 299 -28.32 -18.60 10.50
CA MET A 299 -29.69 -18.93 10.08
C MET A 299 -30.47 -19.77 11.10
N LYS A 300 -29.79 -20.65 11.87
CA LYS A 300 -30.49 -21.56 12.80
C LYS A 300 -31.20 -20.77 13.90
N SER A 301 -30.53 -19.75 14.42
CA SER A 301 -31.10 -18.87 15.44
C SER A 301 -32.13 -17.87 14.90
N ILE A 302 -32.14 -17.58 13.60
CA ILE A 302 -33.18 -16.74 12.96
C ILE A 302 -34.50 -17.52 12.87
N SER A 303 -34.44 -18.81 12.51
CA SER A 303 -35.64 -19.66 12.38
C SER A 303 -36.27 -20.05 13.73
N SER A 304 -35.49 -20.14 14.80
CA SER A 304 -35.98 -20.53 16.14
C SER A 304 -36.57 -19.37 16.95
N GLY A 305 -36.16 -18.13 16.68
CA GLY A 305 -36.67 -16.94 17.38
C GLY A 305 -38.01 -16.41 16.87
N SER A 306 -38.48 -16.88 15.71
CA SER A 306 -39.75 -16.44 15.08
C SER A 306 -40.96 -17.31 15.49
N GLY A 307 -40.98 -17.78 16.74
CA GLY A 307 -41.87 -18.84 17.22
C GLY A 307 -43.36 -18.70 16.87
N GLY A 308 -43.90 -19.78 16.31
CA GLY A 308 -45.30 -20.18 16.44
C GLY A 308 -45.30 -21.68 16.76
N GLY A 309 -45.78 -22.06 17.96
CA GLY A 309 -45.70 -23.43 18.47
C GLY A 309 -46.41 -24.44 17.60
N TYR A 310 -45.81 -25.62 17.45
CA TYR A 310 -46.49 -26.82 16.94
C TYR A 310 -46.15 -28.01 17.83
N GLY A 311 -47.19 -28.75 18.21
CA GLY A 311 -47.14 -29.90 19.11
C GLY A 311 -46.30 -31.08 18.56
N PRO A 312 -46.13 -32.12 19.39
CA PRO A 312 -45.24 -33.24 19.06
C PRO A 312 -45.87 -34.10 17.97
N GLY A 313 -45.30 -34.07 16.75
CA GLY A 313 -45.71 -35.01 15.68
C GLY A 313 -45.49 -34.61 14.21
N GLY A 314 -44.91 -33.45 13.89
CA GLY A 314 -44.72 -33.00 12.50
C GLY A 314 -43.32 -33.31 11.93
N ILE A 315 -43.26 -34.11 10.86
CA ILE A 315 -42.04 -34.42 10.09
C ILE A 315 -41.43 -33.13 9.50
N ARG A 316 -40.14 -32.91 9.77
CA ARG A 316 -39.37 -31.77 9.29
C ARG A 316 -38.97 -31.99 7.83
N SER A 317 -39.54 -31.22 6.90
CA SER A 317 -38.93 -31.02 5.59
C SER A 317 -37.97 -29.83 5.67
N SER A 318 -36.72 -30.10 5.31
CA SER A 318 -35.62 -29.14 5.20
C SER A 318 -35.88 -28.14 4.06
N GLY A 319 -35.77 -26.84 4.34
CA GLY A 319 -35.20 -25.92 3.33
C GLY A 319 -35.90 -24.60 2.99
N ALA A 320 -37.16 -24.34 3.36
CA ALA A 320 -37.79 -23.05 3.00
C ALA A 320 -38.83 -22.58 4.04
N PRO A 321 -38.83 -21.30 4.46
CA PRO A 321 -39.92 -20.74 5.25
C PRO A 321 -41.20 -20.66 4.41
N HIS A 322 -42.31 -21.14 4.97
CA HIS A 322 -43.64 -21.07 4.36
C HIS A 322 -44.07 -19.60 4.10
N ILE A 323 -44.84 -19.40 3.05
CA ILE A 323 -45.16 -18.14 2.32
C ILE A 323 -45.65 -16.94 3.18
N GLY A 324 -45.99 -17.11 4.46
CA GLY A 324 -46.34 -16.02 5.39
C GLY A 324 -45.23 -15.59 6.38
N GLY A 325 -44.18 -16.39 6.56
CA GLY A 325 -43.10 -16.14 7.53
C GLY A 325 -41.90 -15.38 6.96
N GLY A 326 -41.74 -15.35 5.63
CA GLY A 326 -40.55 -14.81 4.97
C GLY A 326 -40.28 -13.32 5.24
N ALA A 327 -41.31 -12.49 5.36
CA ALA A 327 -41.16 -11.06 5.64
C ALA A 327 -40.64 -10.79 7.07
N LYS A 328 -41.14 -11.52 8.07
CA LYS A 328 -40.67 -11.40 9.47
C LYS A 328 -39.23 -11.89 9.62
N VAL A 329 -38.88 -12.98 8.94
CA VAL A 329 -37.52 -13.54 8.91
C VAL A 329 -36.55 -12.58 8.19
N ARG A 330 -37.01 -11.89 7.14
CA ARG A 330 -36.23 -10.84 6.46
C ARG A 330 -35.95 -9.66 7.38
N GLU A 331 -36.97 -9.16 8.09
CA GLU A 331 -36.81 -8.04 9.00
C GLU A 331 -35.86 -8.38 10.16
N SER A 332 -35.99 -9.58 10.74
CA SER A 332 -35.11 -10.02 11.82
C SER A 332 -33.64 -10.18 11.38
N LEU A 333 -33.39 -10.60 10.13
CA LEU A 333 -32.05 -10.62 9.55
C LEU A 333 -31.45 -9.21 9.45
N TRP A 334 -32.21 -8.23 8.96
CA TRP A 334 -31.74 -6.83 8.88
C TRP A 334 -31.51 -6.21 10.26
N GLN A 335 -32.39 -6.49 11.23
CA GLN A 335 -32.23 -6.02 12.59
C GLN A 335 -30.97 -6.60 13.24
N ARG A 336 -30.67 -7.89 13.03
CA ARG A 336 -29.43 -8.51 13.48
C ARG A 336 -28.20 -7.90 12.82
N MET A 337 -28.27 -7.60 11.52
CA MET A 337 -27.19 -6.91 10.81
C MET A 337 -26.94 -5.52 11.39
N ALA A 338 -28.00 -4.77 11.71
CA ALA A 338 -27.88 -3.45 12.33
C ALA A 338 -27.25 -3.54 13.73
N SER A 339 -27.71 -4.47 14.57
CA SER A 339 -27.09 -4.74 15.88
C SER A 339 -25.64 -5.17 15.77
N CYS A 340 -25.28 -5.92 14.71
CA CYS A 340 -23.89 -6.26 14.43
C CYS A 340 -23.07 -5.01 14.13
N MET A 341 -23.54 -4.11 13.26
CA MET A 341 -22.83 -2.86 12.96
C MET A 341 -22.62 -1.99 14.20
N GLU A 342 -23.61 -1.87 15.09
CA GLU A 342 -23.46 -1.14 16.36
C GLU A 342 -22.44 -1.79 17.31
N GLN A 343 -22.40 -3.13 17.36
CA GLN A 343 -21.38 -3.85 18.12
C GLN A 343 -19.98 -3.70 17.50
N LEU A 344 -19.85 -3.77 16.18
CA LEU A 344 -18.56 -3.55 15.52
C LEU A 344 -18.04 -2.13 15.75
N TYR A 345 -18.93 -1.13 15.68
CA TYR A 345 -18.64 0.25 16.04
C TYR A 345 -18.05 0.34 17.45
N SER A 346 -18.74 -0.18 18.46
CA SER A 346 -18.30 -0.05 19.86
C SER A 346 -16.97 -0.77 20.11
N LEU A 347 -16.76 -1.96 19.52
CA LEU A 347 -15.52 -2.72 19.65
C LEU A 347 -14.33 -2.00 19.02
N ILE A 348 -14.47 -1.47 17.80
CA ILE A 348 -13.38 -0.78 17.10
C ILE A 348 -13.02 0.52 17.81
N VAL A 349 -14.01 1.31 18.22
CA VAL A 349 -13.78 2.58 18.92
C VAL A 349 -13.13 2.34 20.29
N ALA A 350 -13.53 1.29 21.02
CA ALA A 350 -12.90 0.94 22.30
C ALA A 350 -11.42 0.57 22.12
N VAL A 351 -11.08 -0.29 21.14
CA VAL A 351 -9.69 -0.69 20.87
C VAL A 351 -8.85 0.50 20.40
N TRP A 352 -9.42 1.35 19.54
CA TRP A 352 -8.77 2.58 19.12
C TRP A 352 -8.55 3.54 20.30
N HIS A 353 -9.51 3.65 21.20
CA HIS A 353 -9.39 4.47 22.41
C HIS A 353 -8.24 3.99 23.28
N MET A 354 -8.10 2.67 23.49
CA MET A 354 -6.93 2.07 24.18
C MET A 354 -5.61 2.47 23.53
N GLN A 355 -5.53 2.31 22.20
CA GLN A 355 -4.33 2.65 21.42
C GLN A 355 -4.01 4.15 21.50
N ARG A 356 -5.03 5.01 21.48
CA ARG A 356 -4.91 6.45 21.71
C ARG A 356 -4.35 6.75 23.10
N VAL A 357 -4.78 6.05 24.14
CA VAL A 357 -4.24 6.28 25.50
C VAL A 357 -2.79 5.78 25.59
N LEU A 358 -2.49 4.59 25.06
CA LEU A 358 -1.13 4.03 25.02
C LEU A 358 -0.14 4.95 24.26
N SER A 359 -0.55 5.52 23.13
CA SER A 359 0.28 6.42 22.32
C SER A 359 0.53 7.80 22.95
N LYS A 360 -0.25 8.19 23.97
CA LYS A 360 -0.10 9.48 24.66
C LYS A 360 0.50 9.36 26.05
N LYS A 361 0.32 8.22 26.73
CA LYS A 361 0.71 8.06 28.13
C LYS A 361 2.17 7.63 28.22
N ARG A 362 2.95 8.39 28.99
CA ARG A 362 4.32 8.06 29.40
C ARG A 362 4.34 7.72 30.87
N ASP A 363 5.20 6.79 31.23
CA ASP A 363 5.43 6.48 32.63
C ASP A 363 6.04 7.70 33.37
N PRO A 364 5.53 8.08 34.56
CA PRO A 364 6.00 9.26 35.29
C PRO A 364 7.47 9.21 35.71
N PHE A 365 8.05 8.01 35.88
CA PHE A 365 9.41 7.84 36.42
C PHE A 365 10.42 7.51 35.33
N THR A 366 10.10 6.55 34.47
CA THR A 366 10.97 6.06 33.39
C THR A 366 10.84 6.88 32.12
N HIS A 367 9.79 7.71 31.99
CA HIS A 367 9.45 8.49 30.78
C HIS A 367 9.26 7.66 29.50
N VAL A 368 9.23 6.33 29.61
CA VAL A 368 8.97 5.40 28.51
C VAL A 368 7.50 5.53 28.10
N LEU A 369 7.25 5.52 26.79
CA LEU A 369 5.91 5.51 26.24
C LEU A 369 5.31 4.12 26.43
N LEU A 370 4.11 4.01 27.02
CA LEU A 370 3.50 2.69 27.25
C LEU A 370 3.26 1.92 25.96
N LEU A 371 3.07 2.61 24.82
CA LEU A 371 2.95 1.97 23.52
C LEU A 371 4.22 1.21 23.10
N ASP A 372 5.41 1.78 23.33
CA ASP A 372 6.69 1.20 22.90
C ASP A 372 7.01 -0.11 23.65
N GLU A 373 6.48 -0.27 24.86
CA GLU A 373 6.58 -1.52 25.63
C GLU A 373 5.68 -2.62 25.05
N VAL A 374 4.53 -2.24 24.49
CA VAL A 374 3.54 -3.20 23.95
C VAL A 374 3.86 -3.58 22.52
N ILE A 375 4.23 -2.61 21.68
CA ILE A 375 4.44 -2.74 20.23
C ILE A 375 5.93 -2.54 19.93
N LYS A 376 6.59 -3.57 19.39
CA LYS A 376 7.99 -3.48 18.96
C LYS A 376 8.09 -3.10 17.48
N GLU A 377 9.26 -2.69 17.02
CA GLU A 377 9.50 -2.37 15.61
C GLU A 377 9.07 -3.53 14.69
N GLY A 378 8.16 -3.26 13.75
CA GLY A 378 7.60 -4.24 12.81
C GLY A 378 6.25 -4.85 13.22
N ASP A 379 5.78 -4.62 14.45
CA ASP A 379 4.46 -5.09 14.89
C ASP A 379 3.31 -4.21 14.35
N SER A 380 2.23 -4.82 13.89
CA SER A 380 1.00 -4.09 13.49
C SER A 380 0.32 -3.44 14.69
N MET A 381 -0.34 -2.30 14.47
CA MET A 381 -1.08 -1.58 15.51
C MET A 381 -2.24 -2.42 16.07
N LEU A 382 -2.69 -2.10 17.29
CA LEU A 382 -3.73 -2.86 17.98
C LEU A 382 -5.06 -2.85 17.19
N THR A 383 -5.41 -1.68 16.65
CA THR A 383 -6.58 -1.51 15.77
C THR A 383 -6.48 -2.38 14.53
N ASP A 384 -5.30 -2.49 13.92
CA ASP A 384 -5.07 -3.28 12.70
C ASP A 384 -5.26 -4.76 12.96
N ARG A 385 -4.72 -5.26 14.08
CA ARG A 385 -4.87 -6.66 14.48
C ARG A 385 -6.35 -7.04 14.63
N VAL A 386 -7.18 -6.18 15.21
CA VAL A 386 -8.63 -6.42 15.37
C VAL A 386 -9.35 -6.28 14.04
N TRP A 387 -8.99 -5.27 13.25
CA TRP A 387 -9.55 -5.01 11.93
C TRP A 387 -9.35 -6.19 10.98
N ASP A 388 -8.14 -6.75 10.90
CA ASP A 388 -7.85 -7.91 10.06
C ASP A 388 -8.70 -9.13 10.43
N ALA A 389 -8.87 -9.38 11.73
CA ALA A 389 -9.70 -10.49 12.20
C ALA A 389 -11.18 -10.27 11.83
N LEU A 390 -11.65 -9.03 11.93
CA LEU A 390 -13.00 -8.61 11.58
C LEU A 390 -13.26 -8.74 10.07
N VAL A 391 -12.38 -8.21 9.22
CA VAL A 391 -12.49 -8.32 7.75
C VAL A 391 -12.46 -9.78 7.32
N LYS A 392 -11.56 -10.60 7.89
CA LYS A 392 -11.51 -12.05 7.62
C LYS A 392 -12.81 -12.74 8.00
N ALA A 393 -13.35 -12.46 9.19
CA ALA A 393 -14.62 -13.03 9.64
C ALA A 393 -15.78 -12.59 8.75
N PHE A 394 -15.87 -11.30 8.46
CA PHE A 394 -16.92 -10.73 7.62
C PHE A 394 -16.88 -11.29 6.20
N THR A 395 -15.69 -11.37 5.59
CA THR A 395 -15.48 -12.01 4.27
C THR A 395 -15.92 -13.47 4.28
N SER A 396 -15.49 -14.24 5.28
CA SER A 396 -15.84 -15.66 5.38
C SER A 396 -17.34 -15.88 5.54
N GLN A 397 -18.00 -15.07 6.37
CA GLN A 397 -19.43 -15.17 6.62
C GLN A 397 -20.27 -14.67 5.43
N MET A 398 -19.87 -13.59 4.75
CA MET A 398 -20.52 -13.12 3.53
C MET A 398 -20.42 -14.15 2.40
N LYS A 399 -19.24 -14.76 2.21
CA LYS A 399 -19.06 -15.86 1.24
C LYS A 399 -19.93 -17.07 1.57
N SER A 400 -19.92 -17.49 2.83
CA SER A 400 -20.73 -18.62 3.30
C SER A 400 -22.22 -18.35 3.11
N ALA A 401 -22.71 -17.16 3.49
CA ALA A 401 -24.09 -16.74 3.30
C ALA A 401 -24.51 -16.76 1.82
N PHE A 402 -23.61 -16.33 0.92
CA PHE A 402 -23.86 -16.36 -0.52
C PHE A 402 -23.95 -17.79 -1.11
N THR A 403 -23.13 -18.72 -0.63
CA THR A 403 -23.08 -20.10 -1.18
C THR A 403 -24.03 -21.08 -0.49
N ALA A 404 -24.24 -20.94 0.81
CA ALA A 404 -24.93 -21.95 1.63
C ALA A 404 -26.43 -21.69 1.78
N SER A 405 -26.91 -20.46 1.59
CA SER A 405 -28.33 -20.11 1.74
C SER A 405 -28.84 -19.29 0.57
N SER A 406 -29.69 -19.90 -0.26
CA SER A 406 -30.38 -19.20 -1.36
C SER A 406 -31.25 -18.05 -0.85
N PHE A 407 -31.90 -18.23 0.31
CA PHE A 407 -32.75 -17.22 0.94
C PHE A 407 -31.97 -15.98 1.39
N VAL A 408 -30.83 -16.14 2.08
CA VAL A 408 -29.99 -15.00 2.49
C VAL A 408 -29.35 -14.34 1.28
N LYS A 409 -28.90 -15.17 0.32
CA LYS A 409 -28.39 -14.69 -0.96
C LYS A 409 -29.38 -13.75 -1.64
N GLU A 410 -30.64 -14.16 -1.76
CA GLU A 410 -31.69 -13.36 -2.38
C GLU A 410 -31.95 -12.06 -1.61
N ILE A 411 -32.06 -12.11 -0.28
CA ILE A 411 -32.32 -10.91 0.54
C ILE A 411 -31.20 -9.88 0.41
N PHE A 412 -29.93 -10.29 0.55
CA PHE A 412 -28.81 -9.36 0.44
C PHE A 412 -28.52 -8.92 -0.99
N THR A 413 -28.87 -9.72 -1.99
CA THR A 413 -28.77 -9.29 -3.39
C THR A 413 -29.81 -8.21 -3.68
N MET A 414 -31.08 -8.44 -3.34
CA MET A 414 -32.17 -7.46 -3.54
C MET A 414 -32.03 -6.22 -2.67
N GLY A 415 -31.54 -6.40 -1.44
CA GLY A 415 -31.28 -5.32 -0.48
C GLY A 415 -29.85 -4.83 -0.47
N TYR A 416 -29.08 -5.04 -1.55
CA TYR A 416 -27.67 -4.61 -1.62
C TYR A 416 -27.50 -3.09 -1.35
N PRO A 417 -28.34 -2.18 -1.90
CA PRO A 417 -28.24 -0.75 -1.58
C PRO A 417 -28.35 -0.46 -0.07
N LYS A 418 -29.22 -1.19 0.63
CA LYS A 418 -29.35 -1.09 2.09
C LYS A 418 -28.11 -1.63 2.81
N LEU A 419 -27.55 -2.75 2.35
CA LEU A 419 -26.36 -3.36 2.95
C LEU A 419 -25.12 -2.46 2.83
N VAL A 420 -24.86 -1.93 1.64
CA VAL A 420 -23.71 -1.03 1.42
C VAL A 420 -23.87 0.25 2.23
N SER A 421 -25.07 0.84 2.25
CA SER A 421 -25.36 2.04 3.06
C SER A 421 -25.12 1.78 4.55
N MET A 422 -25.52 0.63 5.10
CA MET A 422 -25.24 0.30 6.50
C MET A 422 -23.74 0.21 6.81
N ILE A 423 -22.95 -0.37 5.90
CA ILE A 423 -21.50 -0.48 6.04
C ILE A 423 -20.83 0.88 5.90
N GLU A 424 -21.21 1.68 4.91
CA GLU A 424 -20.66 3.02 4.72
C GLU A 424 -20.98 3.94 5.90
N ASN A 425 -22.22 3.93 6.40
CA ASN A 425 -22.60 4.66 7.61
C ASN A 425 -21.76 4.24 8.84
N LEU A 426 -21.50 2.94 9.02
CA LEU A 426 -20.62 2.44 10.07
C LEU A 426 -19.19 3.00 9.90
N LEU A 427 -18.63 2.89 8.71
CA LEU A 427 -17.26 3.32 8.41
C LEU A 427 -17.08 4.83 8.54
N GLU A 428 -18.05 5.62 8.09
CA GLU A 428 -18.07 7.07 8.25
C GLU A 428 -18.18 7.46 9.72
N ARG A 429 -19.06 6.81 10.48
CA ARG A 429 -19.19 7.06 11.92
C ARG A 429 -17.89 6.74 12.67
N ILE A 430 -17.24 5.61 12.38
CA ILE A 430 -15.93 5.29 12.97
C ILE A 430 -14.87 6.32 12.55
N SER A 431 -14.82 6.66 11.26
CA SER A 431 -13.86 7.64 10.73
C SER A 431 -14.01 9.00 11.41
N ARG A 432 -15.25 9.46 11.62
CA ARG A 432 -15.56 10.74 12.27
C ARG A 432 -15.22 10.72 13.75
N ASP A 433 -15.63 9.67 14.46
CA ASP A 433 -15.52 9.62 15.92
C ASP A 433 -14.09 9.26 16.39
N THR A 434 -13.24 8.79 15.46
CA THR A 434 -11.80 8.51 15.71
C THR A 434 -10.84 9.53 15.08
N ASP A 435 -11.35 10.59 14.45
CA ASP A 435 -10.53 11.68 13.91
C ASP A 435 -10.07 12.62 15.04
N VAL A 436 -8.95 12.26 15.67
CA VAL A 436 -8.34 13.05 16.75
C VAL A 436 -6.91 13.43 16.37
N LYS A 437 -6.63 14.73 16.39
CA LYS A 437 -5.30 15.30 16.08
C LYS A 437 -4.18 14.56 16.82
N GLY A 438 -3.18 14.15 16.06
CA GLY A 438 -1.96 13.49 16.55
C GLY A 438 -2.09 11.98 16.81
N VAL A 439 -3.21 11.35 16.43
CA VAL A 439 -3.39 9.90 16.48
C VAL A 439 -3.98 9.45 15.14
N LEU A 440 -3.53 8.30 14.63
CA LEU A 440 -4.09 7.73 13.41
C LEU A 440 -5.57 7.36 13.63
N PRO A 441 -6.49 7.70 12.70
CA PRO A 441 -7.87 7.23 12.74
C PRO A 441 -7.93 5.69 12.74
N ALA A 442 -9.01 5.14 13.29
CA ALA A 442 -9.18 3.67 13.30
C ALA A 442 -9.37 3.09 11.89
N VAL A 443 -9.94 3.90 10.98
CA VAL A 443 -10.29 3.52 9.62
C VAL A 443 -9.76 4.56 8.63
N ASP A 444 -8.93 4.12 7.68
CA ASP A 444 -8.43 4.88 6.54
C ASP A 444 -9.20 4.51 5.24
N SER A 445 -8.86 5.14 4.12
CA SER A 445 -9.51 4.85 2.82
C SER A 445 -9.34 3.39 2.38
N GLU A 446 -8.17 2.80 2.64
CA GLU A 446 -7.87 1.41 2.26
C GLU A 446 -8.76 0.43 3.03
N ARG A 447 -8.91 0.63 4.34
CA ARG A 447 -9.80 -0.18 5.18
C ARG A 447 -11.25 -0.05 4.78
N LYS A 448 -11.71 1.15 4.38
CA LYS A 448 -13.05 1.31 3.82
C LYS A 448 -13.24 0.43 2.58
N GLU A 449 -12.28 0.45 1.66
CA GLU A 449 -12.31 -0.39 0.45
C GLU A 449 -12.27 -1.90 0.78
N GLN A 450 -11.44 -2.33 1.73
CA GLN A 450 -11.39 -3.73 2.19
C GLN A 450 -12.73 -4.21 2.72
N MET A 451 -13.43 -3.38 3.51
CA MET A 451 -14.75 -3.73 4.05
C MET A 451 -15.81 -3.81 2.95
N VAL A 452 -15.84 -2.85 2.02
CA VAL A 452 -16.74 -2.88 0.86
C VAL A 452 -16.43 -4.09 -0.06
N ALA A 453 -15.17 -4.47 -0.21
CA ALA A 453 -14.79 -5.66 -0.98
C ALA A 453 -15.37 -6.96 -0.40
N CYS A 454 -15.62 -7.03 0.90
CA CYS A 454 -16.25 -8.20 1.53
C CYS A 454 -17.65 -8.50 0.97
N ILE A 455 -18.38 -7.47 0.52
CA ILE A 455 -19.75 -7.57 0.00
C ILE A 455 -19.83 -7.53 -1.52
N ALA A 456 -18.69 -7.44 -2.22
CA ALA A 456 -18.64 -7.31 -3.69
C ALA A 456 -19.34 -8.47 -4.43
N ILE A 457 -19.42 -9.65 -3.83
CA ILE A 457 -20.13 -10.80 -4.41
C ILE A 457 -21.64 -10.50 -4.54
N PHE A 458 -22.23 -9.83 -3.54
CA PHE A 458 -23.62 -9.39 -3.60
C PHE A 458 -23.80 -8.22 -4.58
N GLN A 459 -22.82 -7.32 -4.68
CA GLN A 459 -22.82 -6.24 -5.67
C GLN A 459 -22.90 -6.81 -7.09
N THR A 460 -22.04 -7.77 -7.42
CA THR A 460 -22.02 -8.40 -8.75
C THR A 460 -23.33 -9.12 -9.05
N ALA A 461 -23.90 -9.83 -8.06
CA ALA A 461 -25.19 -10.47 -8.20
C ALA A 461 -26.32 -9.45 -8.41
N PHE A 462 -26.32 -8.34 -7.67
CA PHE A 462 -27.31 -7.27 -7.78
C PHE A 462 -27.25 -6.63 -9.17
N LEU A 463 -26.07 -6.24 -9.63
CA LEU A 463 -25.87 -5.66 -10.96
C LEU A 463 -26.30 -6.63 -12.07
N SER A 464 -25.99 -7.92 -11.93
CA SER A 464 -26.44 -8.94 -12.90
C SER A 464 -27.95 -9.10 -12.91
N LEU A 465 -28.62 -8.89 -11.77
CA LEU A 465 -30.07 -8.96 -11.66
C LEU A 465 -30.73 -7.72 -12.28
N CYS A 466 -30.22 -6.52 -12.01
CA CYS A 466 -30.67 -5.28 -12.66
C CYS A 466 -30.59 -5.40 -14.19
N PHE A 467 -29.43 -5.82 -14.70
CA PHE A 467 -29.25 -6.08 -16.13
C PHE A 467 -30.20 -7.18 -16.64
N GLY A 468 -30.33 -8.29 -15.91
CA GLY A 468 -31.19 -9.42 -16.27
C GLY A 468 -32.67 -9.01 -16.39
N ARG A 469 -33.22 -8.34 -15.37
CA ARG A 469 -34.61 -7.84 -15.37
C ARG A 469 -34.89 -6.92 -16.55
N LEU A 470 -34.03 -5.93 -16.76
CA LEU A 470 -34.16 -4.98 -17.87
C LEU A 470 -33.99 -5.68 -19.22
N SER A 471 -33.00 -6.57 -19.35
CA SER A 471 -32.79 -7.31 -20.58
C SER A 471 -33.96 -8.24 -20.88
N ASP A 472 -34.54 -8.92 -19.91
CA ASP A 472 -35.70 -9.81 -20.10
C ASP A 472 -36.94 -9.02 -20.53
N LEU A 473 -37.16 -7.84 -19.92
CA LEU A 473 -38.20 -6.92 -20.34
C LEU A 473 -37.99 -6.46 -21.79
N VAL A 474 -36.77 -6.03 -22.15
CA VAL A 474 -36.40 -5.67 -23.53
C VAL A 474 -36.60 -6.85 -24.48
N ASN A 475 -36.25 -8.07 -24.06
CA ASN A 475 -36.38 -9.28 -24.87
C ASN A 475 -37.84 -9.64 -25.15
N SER A 476 -38.72 -9.38 -24.18
CA SER A 476 -40.17 -9.57 -24.27
C SER A 476 -40.83 -8.55 -25.21
N ILE A 477 -40.41 -7.29 -25.12
CA ILE A 477 -40.98 -6.17 -25.90
C ILE A 477 -40.45 -6.16 -27.34
N PHE A 478 -39.19 -6.56 -27.55
CA PHE A 478 -38.57 -6.69 -28.86
C PHE A 478 -38.16 -8.16 -29.12
N PRO A 479 -39.12 -9.06 -29.41
CA PRO A 479 -38.84 -10.46 -29.66
C PRO A 479 -38.10 -10.64 -30.99
N MET A 480 -36.98 -11.36 -30.99
CA MET A 480 -36.22 -11.65 -32.22
C MET A 480 -36.93 -12.65 -33.15
N SER A 481 -37.82 -13.48 -32.59
CA SER A 481 -38.57 -14.51 -33.32
C SER A 481 -39.67 -13.94 -34.23
N SER A 482 -40.11 -12.69 -33.96
CA SER A 482 -41.22 -12.05 -34.64
C SER A 482 -40.79 -10.67 -35.14
N ARG A 483 -40.16 -10.60 -36.33
CA ARG A 483 -39.66 -9.36 -36.98
C ARG A 483 -40.77 -8.43 -37.53
N GLY A 484 -41.92 -8.37 -36.85
CA GLY A 484 -43.10 -7.67 -37.36
C GLY A 484 -44.07 -7.12 -36.32
N SER A 485 -43.95 -7.52 -35.04
CA SER A 485 -44.76 -6.91 -33.97
C SER A 485 -44.03 -5.68 -33.43
N LEU A 486 -44.60 -4.51 -33.63
CA LEU A 486 -44.14 -3.31 -32.96
C LEU A 486 -44.57 -3.31 -31.49
N PRO A 487 -43.73 -2.80 -30.58
CA PRO A 487 -44.11 -2.62 -29.20
C PRO A 487 -45.20 -1.55 -29.07
N SER A 488 -46.13 -1.72 -28.12
CA SER A 488 -47.15 -0.70 -27.82
C SER A 488 -46.57 0.46 -27.01
N LYS A 489 -47.27 1.59 -26.98
CA LYS A 489 -46.85 2.75 -26.18
C LYS A 489 -46.79 2.43 -24.69
N GLU A 490 -47.71 1.58 -24.21
CA GLU A 490 -47.74 1.10 -22.83
C GLU A 490 -46.51 0.26 -22.50
N GLN A 491 -46.10 -0.64 -23.40
CA GLN A 491 -44.89 -1.45 -23.22
C GLN A 491 -43.63 -0.58 -23.15
N ILE A 492 -43.53 0.45 -23.99
CA ILE A 492 -42.42 1.41 -23.92
C ILE A 492 -42.43 2.17 -22.58
N SER A 493 -43.60 2.60 -22.10
CA SER A 493 -43.71 3.25 -20.79
C SER A 493 -43.32 2.34 -19.62
N GLN A 494 -43.56 1.03 -19.72
CA GLN A 494 -43.12 0.04 -18.72
C GLN A 494 -41.59 -0.08 -18.66
N VAL A 495 -40.89 -0.01 -19.80
CA VAL A 495 -39.42 0.03 -19.82
C VAL A 495 -38.91 1.27 -19.10
N LEU A 496 -39.51 2.42 -19.39
CA LEU A 496 -39.10 3.69 -18.79
C LEU A 496 -39.35 3.72 -17.28
N SER A 497 -40.51 3.23 -16.82
CA SER A 497 -40.81 3.16 -15.39
C SER A 497 -39.85 2.22 -14.65
N HIS A 498 -39.52 1.06 -15.23
CA HIS A 498 -38.55 0.15 -14.62
C HIS A 498 -37.13 0.73 -14.59
N ILE A 499 -36.69 1.44 -15.63
CA ILE A 499 -35.41 2.16 -15.59
C ILE A 499 -35.41 3.21 -14.48
N GLN A 500 -36.52 3.94 -14.32
CA GLN A 500 -36.68 4.93 -13.25
C GLN A 500 -36.64 4.29 -11.86
N GLU A 501 -37.35 3.19 -11.64
CA GLU A 501 -37.34 2.43 -10.38
C GLU A 501 -35.92 1.95 -10.01
N GLU A 502 -35.13 1.46 -10.97
CA GLU A 502 -33.75 1.01 -10.73
C GLU A 502 -32.80 2.17 -10.37
N ILE A 503 -33.02 3.36 -10.94
CA ILE A 503 -32.26 4.57 -10.60
C ILE A 503 -32.66 5.09 -9.21
N GLU A 504 -33.97 5.18 -8.94
CA GLU A 504 -34.49 5.66 -7.65
C GLU A 504 -34.06 4.78 -6.47
N ALA A 505 -34.01 3.45 -6.67
CA ALA A 505 -33.57 2.50 -5.66
C ALA A 505 -32.12 2.71 -5.17
N VAL A 506 -31.31 3.43 -5.96
CA VAL A 506 -29.86 3.56 -5.76
C VAL A 506 -29.39 5.00 -5.63
N HIS A 507 -30.25 5.97 -5.96
CA HIS A 507 -30.00 7.41 -5.87
C HIS A 507 -29.23 7.91 -4.62
N PRO A 508 -29.43 7.40 -3.38
CA PRO A 508 -28.65 7.86 -2.23
C PRO A 508 -27.14 7.59 -2.30
N ASP A 509 -26.69 6.60 -3.09
CA ASP A 509 -25.26 6.27 -3.27
C ASP A 509 -24.82 6.61 -4.70
N GLY A 510 -23.95 7.62 -4.82
CA GLY A 510 -23.43 8.07 -6.11
C GLY A 510 -22.59 7.02 -6.83
N ARG A 511 -21.80 6.21 -6.11
CA ARG A 511 -20.95 5.17 -6.71
C ARG A 511 -21.82 4.02 -7.25
N LEU A 512 -22.78 3.55 -6.45
CA LEU A 512 -23.69 2.50 -6.89
C LEU A 512 -24.59 2.99 -8.03
N THR A 513 -25.00 4.26 -8.02
CA THR A 513 -25.78 4.87 -9.12
C THR A 513 -25.02 4.75 -10.44
N LEU A 514 -23.74 5.14 -10.46
CA LEU A 514 -22.91 5.02 -11.67
C LEU A 514 -22.74 3.57 -12.15
N LEU A 515 -22.68 2.60 -11.23
CA LEU A 515 -22.59 1.18 -11.59
C LEU A 515 -23.89 0.67 -12.21
N VAL A 516 -25.04 1.04 -11.64
CA VAL A 516 -26.36 0.68 -12.19
C VAL A 516 -26.61 1.35 -13.54
N LEU A 517 -26.20 2.61 -13.71
CA LEU A 517 -26.30 3.31 -15.00
C LEU A 517 -25.51 2.60 -16.11
N ARG A 518 -24.36 1.99 -15.80
CA ARG A 518 -23.62 1.16 -16.78
C ARG A 518 -24.40 -0.09 -17.18
N GLU A 519 -25.07 -0.75 -16.24
CA GLU A 519 -25.91 -1.92 -16.55
C GLU A 519 -27.17 -1.53 -17.33
N ILE A 520 -27.81 -0.40 -16.99
CA ILE A 520 -28.89 0.20 -17.78
C ILE A 520 -28.39 0.50 -19.20
N GLY A 521 -27.21 1.10 -19.34
CA GLY A 521 -26.58 1.37 -20.64
C GLY A 521 -26.43 0.11 -21.51
N LYS A 522 -25.99 -1.01 -20.94
CA LYS A 522 -25.93 -2.29 -21.65
C LYS A 522 -27.32 -2.77 -22.11
N ALA A 523 -28.34 -2.64 -21.26
CA ALA A 523 -29.72 -2.99 -21.62
C ALA A 523 -30.26 -2.09 -22.75
N LEU A 524 -29.94 -0.80 -22.72
CA LEU A 524 -30.26 0.16 -23.79
C LEU A 524 -29.55 -0.17 -25.11
N SER A 525 -28.30 -0.62 -25.06
CA SER A 525 -27.59 -1.10 -26.25
C SER A 525 -28.25 -2.34 -26.85
N ASN A 526 -28.71 -3.28 -26.01
CA ASN A 526 -29.46 -4.46 -26.46
C ASN A 526 -30.80 -4.05 -27.09
N LEU A 527 -31.50 -3.06 -26.49
CA LEU A 527 -32.71 -2.48 -27.05
C LEU A 527 -32.45 -1.88 -28.44
N ALA A 528 -31.38 -1.08 -28.61
CA ALA A 528 -31.02 -0.48 -29.89
C ALA A 528 -30.76 -1.56 -30.97
N GLN A 529 -29.93 -2.56 -30.67
CA GLN A 529 -29.62 -3.66 -31.60
C GLN A 529 -30.86 -4.46 -32.02
N ARG A 530 -31.78 -4.71 -31.07
CA ARG A 530 -33.04 -5.40 -31.37
C ARG A 530 -33.96 -4.54 -32.20
N ALA A 531 -34.03 -3.24 -31.93
CA ALA A 531 -34.82 -2.31 -32.71
C ALA A 531 -34.30 -2.21 -34.15
N GLU A 532 -32.99 -2.20 -34.37
CA GLU A 532 -32.37 -2.27 -35.71
C GLU A 532 -32.83 -3.52 -36.48
N CYS A 533 -32.92 -4.67 -35.82
CA CYS A 533 -33.42 -5.90 -36.43
C CYS A 533 -34.92 -5.86 -36.81
N GLN A 534 -35.68 -4.90 -36.27
CA GLN A 534 -37.11 -4.70 -36.56
C GLN A 534 -37.34 -3.68 -37.70
N ILE A 535 -36.29 -3.00 -38.15
CA ILE A 535 -36.39 -2.02 -39.24
C ILE A 535 -36.79 -2.74 -40.52
N SER A 536 -37.87 -2.27 -41.15
CA SER A 536 -38.25 -2.77 -42.46
C SER A 536 -37.34 -2.14 -43.52
N THR A 537 -36.60 -2.96 -44.24
CA THR A 537 -35.70 -2.53 -45.33
C THR A 537 -36.26 -3.01 -46.68
N GLY A 538 -36.64 -2.09 -47.56
CA GLY A 538 -37.17 -2.42 -48.88
C GLY A 538 -37.32 -1.18 -49.77
N PRO A 539 -37.59 -1.33 -51.08
CA PRO A 539 -37.81 -0.18 -51.96
C PRO A 539 -39.04 0.64 -51.55
N GLU A 540 -40.07 0.00 -51.00
CA GLU A 540 -41.29 0.64 -50.49
C GLU A 540 -41.03 1.66 -49.38
N THR A 541 -39.92 1.54 -48.63
CA THR A 541 -39.62 2.51 -47.55
C THR A 541 -39.10 3.83 -48.08
N ARG A 542 -38.63 3.85 -49.33
CA ARG A 542 -38.16 5.05 -50.05
C ARG A 542 -39.24 5.68 -50.91
N GLN A 543 -40.45 5.11 -50.94
CA GLN A 543 -41.54 5.58 -51.77
C GLN A 543 -42.02 6.96 -51.29
N ILE A 544 -41.98 7.93 -52.20
CA ILE A 544 -42.38 9.33 -51.95
C ILE A 544 -43.66 9.72 -52.71
N SER A 545 -44.18 8.81 -53.55
CA SER A 545 -45.40 9.02 -54.33
C SER A 545 -46.56 8.21 -53.75
N GLY A 546 -47.71 8.86 -53.57
CA GLY A 546 -48.92 8.22 -53.04
C GLY A 546 -48.96 8.17 -51.52
N PRO A 547 -49.95 7.46 -50.93
CA PRO A 547 -50.09 7.39 -49.48
C PRO A 547 -48.96 6.58 -48.82
N ALA A 548 -48.60 6.92 -47.58
CA ALA A 548 -47.53 6.20 -46.88
C ALA A 548 -47.90 4.72 -46.68
N THR A 549 -46.96 3.84 -47.02
CA THR A 549 -47.13 2.38 -46.98
C THR A 549 -47.17 1.85 -45.55
N SER A 550 -47.69 0.63 -45.36
CA SER A 550 -47.71 -0.02 -44.04
C SER A 550 -46.30 -0.25 -43.48
N THR A 551 -45.30 -0.48 -44.34
CA THR A 551 -43.89 -0.62 -43.97
C THR A 551 -43.29 0.72 -43.52
N GLN A 552 -43.65 1.84 -44.16
CA GLN A 552 -43.26 3.18 -43.73
C GLN A 552 -43.89 3.58 -42.40
N ILE A 553 -45.20 3.36 -42.24
CA ILE A 553 -45.90 3.63 -40.97
C ILE A 553 -45.24 2.85 -39.83
N ARG A 554 -44.84 1.60 -40.06
CA ARG A 554 -44.12 0.80 -39.07
C ARG A 554 -42.79 1.44 -38.66
N ASN A 555 -41.98 1.85 -39.64
CA ASN A 555 -40.71 2.52 -39.39
C ASN A 555 -40.91 3.87 -38.66
N PHE A 556 -41.98 4.59 -38.94
CA PHE A 556 -42.31 5.86 -38.26
C PHE A 556 -42.63 5.63 -36.79
N THR A 557 -43.47 4.65 -36.48
CA THR A 557 -43.81 4.29 -35.10
C THR A 557 -42.57 3.84 -34.32
N LEU A 558 -41.69 3.04 -34.96
CA LEU A 558 -40.43 2.60 -34.34
C LEU A 558 -39.51 3.80 -34.03
N CYS A 559 -39.32 4.71 -34.98
CA CYS A 559 -38.57 5.95 -34.78
C CYS A 559 -39.13 6.78 -33.61
N GLN A 560 -40.46 6.91 -33.50
CA GLN A 560 -41.12 7.66 -32.44
C GLN A 560 -40.92 7.03 -31.06
N HIS A 561 -41.03 5.69 -30.95
CA HIS A 561 -40.81 4.98 -29.70
C HIS A 561 -39.35 5.12 -29.21
N LEU A 562 -38.38 4.92 -30.10
CA LEU A 562 -36.95 5.06 -29.76
C LEU A 562 -36.59 6.50 -29.41
N GLN A 563 -37.14 7.47 -30.15
CA GLN A 563 -36.95 8.88 -29.82
C GLN A 563 -37.54 9.22 -28.45
N GLY A 564 -38.74 8.71 -28.12
CA GLY A 564 -39.36 8.88 -26.81
C GLY A 564 -38.47 8.36 -25.68
N ILE A 565 -37.91 7.15 -25.85
CA ILE A 565 -36.94 6.56 -24.92
C ILE A 565 -35.72 7.47 -24.76
N HIS A 566 -35.10 7.88 -25.87
CA HIS A 566 -33.93 8.76 -25.85
C HIS A 566 -34.21 10.07 -25.10
N THR A 567 -35.33 10.75 -25.40
CA THR A 567 -35.68 12.02 -24.76
C THR A 567 -35.97 11.88 -23.27
N HIS A 568 -36.67 10.81 -22.87
CA HIS A 568 -37.03 10.60 -21.47
C HIS A 568 -35.79 10.30 -20.63
N ILE A 569 -34.93 9.37 -21.09
CA ILE A 569 -33.70 9.03 -20.38
C ILE A 569 -32.73 10.22 -20.36
N SER A 570 -32.62 10.97 -21.47
CA SER A 570 -31.79 12.20 -21.48
C SER A 570 -32.28 13.23 -20.45
N SER A 571 -33.59 13.38 -20.28
CA SER A 571 -34.17 14.26 -19.26
C SER A 571 -33.88 13.75 -17.85
N MET A 572 -34.06 12.45 -17.58
CA MET A 572 -33.78 11.86 -16.27
C MET A 572 -32.31 12.00 -15.86
N VAL A 573 -31.39 11.91 -16.84
CA VAL A 573 -29.95 12.01 -16.60
C VAL A 573 -29.49 13.46 -16.43
N ALA A 574 -30.26 14.43 -16.95
CA ALA A 574 -29.96 15.86 -16.75
C ALA A 574 -30.06 16.28 -15.28
N ASP A 575 -30.87 15.57 -14.48
CA ASP A 575 -31.02 15.80 -13.04
C ASP A 575 -29.90 15.13 -12.19
N LEU A 576 -29.06 14.30 -12.82
CA LEU A 576 -27.94 13.60 -12.18
C LEU A 576 -26.60 14.33 -12.39
N PRO A 577 -25.54 14.02 -11.62
CA PRO A 577 -24.20 14.59 -11.82
C PRO A 577 -23.69 14.36 -13.25
N SER A 578 -22.88 15.28 -13.79
CA SER A 578 -22.39 15.22 -15.18
C SER A 578 -21.71 13.90 -15.58
N ILE A 579 -21.05 13.23 -14.63
CA ILE A 579 -20.43 11.91 -14.83
C ILE A 579 -21.47 10.86 -15.27
N ALA A 580 -22.72 10.94 -14.78
CA ALA A 580 -23.80 10.07 -15.20
C ALA A 580 -24.17 10.25 -16.68
N ALA A 581 -24.16 11.50 -17.16
CA ALA A 581 -24.38 11.83 -18.57
C ALA A 581 -23.28 11.25 -19.47
N ASP A 582 -22.03 11.36 -19.04
CA ASP A 582 -20.88 10.80 -19.77
C ASP A 582 -20.96 9.26 -19.87
N VAL A 583 -21.38 8.58 -18.79
CA VAL A 583 -21.56 7.13 -18.77
C VAL A 583 -22.64 6.67 -19.74
N LEU A 584 -23.77 7.38 -19.83
CA LEU A 584 -24.90 6.99 -20.69
C LEU A 584 -24.82 7.50 -22.12
N SER A 585 -24.05 8.55 -22.39
CA SER A 585 -23.86 9.16 -23.72
C SER A 585 -23.65 8.17 -24.87
N PRO A 586 -22.71 7.19 -24.81
CA PRO A 586 -22.51 6.25 -25.91
C PRO A 586 -23.73 5.34 -26.16
N TYR A 587 -24.47 4.98 -25.10
CA TYR A 587 -25.65 4.12 -25.20
C TYR A 587 -26.86 4.90 -25.73
N LEU A 588 -27.05 6.15 -25.28
CA LEU A 588 -28.06 7.04 -25.82
C LEU A 588 -27.80 7.33 -27.30
N LYS A 589 -26.54 7.54 -27.69
CA LYS A 589 -26.17 7.66 -29.10
C LYS A 589 -26.58 6.43 -29.92
N ALA A 590 -26.38 5.21 -29.42
CA ALA A 590 -26.81 4.00 -30.11
C ALA A 590 -28.34 3.95 -30.32
N ILE A 591 -29.13 4.31 -29.31
CA ILE A 591 -30.60 4.44 -29.47
C ILE A 591 -30.94 5.52 -30.50
N TYR A 592 -30.23 6.64 -30.46
CA TYR A 592 -30.45 7.77 -31.35
C TYR A 592 -30.19 7.40 -32.82
N ASP A 593 -29.08 6.71 -33.08
CA ASP A 593 -28.69 6.24 -34.40
C ASP A 593 -29.71 5.20 -34.91
N ALA A 594 -30.10 4.23 -34.06
CA ALA A 594 -31.16 3.26 -34.37
C ALA A 594 -32.53 3.91 -34.62
N ALA A 595 -32.82 5.06 -34.02
CA ALA A 595 -34.03 5.83 -34.27
C ALA A 595 -33.99 6.62 -35.58
N CYS A 596 -32.80 7.00 -36.07
CA CYS A 596 -32.63 7.73 -37.33
C CYS A 596 -32.72 6.81 -38.56
N GLU A 597 -32.18 5.59 -38.47
CA GLU A 597 -32.11 4.62 -39.56
C GLU A 597 -33.45 4.36 -40.29
N PRO A 598 -34.61 4.17 -39.62
CA PRO A 598 -35.87 3.84 -40.28
C PRO A 598 -36.41 4.92 -41.22
N VAL A 599 -36.13 6.19 -40.93
CA VAL A 599 -36.67 7.37 -41.63
C VAL A 599 -35.70 8.01 -42.61
N THR A 600 -34.39 7.78 -42.42
CA THR A 600 -33.33 8.37 -43.26
C THR A 600 -33.50 8.07 -44.77
N PRO A 601 -33.86 6.85 -45.21
CA PRO A 601 -34.06 6.55 -46.63
C PRO A 601 -35.18 7.36 -47.28
N LEU A 602 -36.27 7.65 -46.55
CA LEU A 602 -37.40 8.45 -47.04
C LEU A 602 -37.00 9.91 -47.24
N PHE A 603 -36.37 10.53 -46.24
CA PHE A 603 -35.88 11.90 -46.35
C PHE A 603 -34.82 12.06 -47.44
N LYS A 604 -33.96 11.06 -47.63
CA LYS A 604 -33.01 11.01 -48.74
C LYS A 604 -33.72 10.99 -50.10
N ALA A 605 -34.70 10.09 -50.28
CA ALA A 605 -35.46 9.99 -51.53
C ALA A 605 -36.21 11.30 -51.85
N MET A 606 -36.82 11.91 -50.83
CA MET A 606 -37.53 13.18 -50.98
C MET A 606 -36.57 14.32 -51.35
N ARG A 607 -35.42 14.42 -50.70
CA ARG A 607 -34.39 15.41 -51.06
C ARG A 607 -33.94 15.22 -52.50
N ASP A 608 -33.64 13.99 -52.91
CA ASP A 608 -33.18 13.70 -54.26
C ASP A 608 -34.25 14.05 -55.33
N GLN A 609 -35.55 13.89 -55.01
CA GLN A 609 -36.66 14.37 -55.84
C GLN A 609 -36.68 15.90 -55.94
N LEU A 610 -36.60 16.61 -54.81
CA LEU A 610 -36.60 18.08 -54.79
C LEU A 610 -35.41 18.67 -55.55
N GLU A 611 -34.21 18.08 -55.41
CA GLU A 611 -33.04 18.46 -56.18
C GLU A 611 -33.25 18.22 -57.68
N SER A 612 -33.90 17.11 -58.06
CA SER A 612 -34.26 16.84 -59.46
C SER A 612 -35.24 17.86 -60.03
N CYS A 613 -36.22 18.34 -59.25
CA CYS A 613 -37.12 19.42 -59.66
C CYS A 613 -36.35 20.73 -59.87
N ILE A 614 -35.45 21.09 -58.94
CA ILE A 614 -34.66 22.33 -59.04
C ILE A 614 -33.74 22.31 -60.27
N LEU A 615 -33.17 21.15 -60.63
CA LEU A 615 -32.28 21.04 -61.79
C LEU A 615 -32.96 21.41 -63.12
N GLN A 616 -34.28 21.25 -63.22
CA GLN A 616 -35.07 21.64 -64.40
C GLN A 616 -35.06 23.15 -64.66
N ILE A 617 -34.55 23.97 -63.73
CA ILE A 617 -34.31 25.41 -63.98
C ILE A 617 -33.40 25.63 -65.20
N HIS A 618 -32.47 24.71 -65.48
CA HIS A 618 -31.56 24.79 -66.62
C HIS A 618 -32.22 24.39 -67.95
N ASP A 619 -33.40 23.76 -67.90
CA ASP A 619 -34.20 23.41 -69.09
C ASP A 619 -35.16 24.54 -69.49
N GLN A 620 -35.26 25.60 -68.67
CA GLN A 620 -36.13 26.76 -68.92
C GLN A 620 -35.35 27.91 -69.57
N ASN A 621 -36.00 28.62 -70.50
CA ASN A 621 -35.41 29.80 -71.13
C ASN A 621 -35.61 31.05 -70.25
N PHE A 622 -34.53 31.51 -69.60
CA PHE A 622 -34.50 32.77 -68.84
C PHE A 622 -33.93 33.97 -69.64
N GLY A 623 -33.46 33.74 -70.87
CA GLY A 623 -32.77 34.74 -71.68
C GLY A 623 -33.62 35.47 -72.72
N VAL A 624 -34.85 35.05 -72.96
CA VAL A 624 -35.73 35.63 -73.99
C VAL A 624 -36.90 36.33 -73.33
N ASP A 625 -37.17 37.57 -73.75
CA ASP A 625 -38.37 38.30 -73.35
C ASP A 625 -39.57 37.75 -74.12
N ASP A 626 -40.18 36.69 -73.59
CA ASP A 626 -41.40 36.13 -74.16
C ASP A 626 -42.63 36.87 -73.63
N VAL A 627 -43.14 37.81 -74.43
CA VAL A 627 -44.26 38.69 -74.08
C VAL A 627 -45.60 37.94 -74.04
N ALA A 628 -45.64 36.67 -74.47
CA ALA A 628 -46.86 35.87 -74.61
C ALA A 628 -47.10 34.85 -73.48
N LEU A 629 -46.18 34.70 -72.51
CA LEU A 629 -46.39 33.78 -71.39
C LEU A 629 -47.01 34.50 -70.19
N ASP A 630 -48.24 34.11 -69.85
CA ASP A 630 -48.98 34.57 -68.68
C ASP A 630 -48.12 34.55 -67.41
N SER A 631 -48.50 35.43 -66.47
CA SER A 631 -47.99 35.60 -65.10
C SER A 631 -48.14 34.32 -64.25
N ASN A 632 -47.55 33.21 -64.68
CA ASN A 632 -47.64 31.91 -64.04
C ASN A 632 -46.26 31.51 -63.47
N THR A 633 -46.29 30.75 -62.38
CA THR A 633 -45.11 30.21 -61.70
C THR A 633 -44.39 29.22 -62.61
N SER A 634 -43.07 29.09 -62.51
CA SER A 634 -42.35 28.15 -63.38
C SER A 634 -42.83 26.70 -63.18
N PRO A 635 -42.92 25.87 -64.24
CA PRO A 635 -43.49 24.52 -64.15
C PRO A 635 -42.72 23.60 -63.19
N TYR A 636 -41.39 23.74 -63.13
CA TYR A 636 -40.56 23.01 -62.17
C TYR A 636 -40.82 23.43 -60.71
N MET A 637 -41.18 24.70 -60.49
CA MET A 637 -41.50 25.24 -59.18
C MET A 637 -42.89 24.76 -58.73
N GLU A 638 -43.87 24.69 -59.63
CA GLU A 638 -45.16 24.05 -59.34
C GLU A 638 -45.01 22.57 -58.96
N GLU A 639 -44.15 21.82 -59.66
CA GLU A 639 -43.84 20.42 -59.33
C GLU A 639 -43.11 20.30 -57.98
N LEU A 640 -42.18 21.22 -57.69
CA LEU A 640 -41.51 21.30 -56.39
C LEU A 640 -42.52 21.55 -55.26
N GLN A 641 -43.41 22.52 -55.43
CA GLN A 641 -44.47 22.86 -54.47
C GLN A 641 -45.42 21.69 -54.25
N ARG A 642 -45.85 21.02 -55.34
CA ARG A 642 -46.70 19.82 -55.30
C ARG A 642 -46.03 18.71 -54.51
N SER A 643 -44.75 18.46 -54.76
CA SER A 643 -43.95 17.44 -54.07
C SER A 643 -43.81 17.76 -52.58
N ILE A 644 -43.47 19.00 -52.23
CA ILE A 644 -43.35 19.47 -50.83
C ILE A 644 -44.68 19.33 -50.08
N LEU A 645 -45.78 19.78 -50.68
CA LEU A 645 -47.10 19.75 -50.08
C LEU A 645 -47.61 18.31 -49.91
N HIS A 646 -47.36 17.44 -50.88
CA HIS A 646 -47.64 16.01 -50.77
C HIS A 646 -46.85 15.39 -49.61
N PHE A 647 -45.55 15.68 -49.52
CA PHE A 647 -44.70 15.17 -48.46
C PHE A 647 -45.16 15.61 -47.07
N ARG A 648 -45.61 16.87 -46.96
CA ARG A 648 -46.18 17.41 -45.73
C ARG A 648 -47.44 16.66 -45.30
N LYS A 649 -48.38 16.47 -46.24
CA LYS A 649 -49.68 15.86 -45.98
C LYS A 649 -49.58 14.38 -45.65
N GLU A 650 -48.78 13.61 -46.39
CA GLU A 650 -48.74 12.15 -46.26
C GLU A 650 -47.72 11.65 -45.24
N PHE A 651 -46.54 12.28 -45.15
CA PHE A 651 -45.43 11.77 -44.33
C PHE A 651 -45.15 12.63 -43.10
N LEU A 652 -44.90 13.94 -43.26
CA LEU A 652 -44.53 14.80 -42.13
C LEU A 652 -45.66 14.97 -41.11
N SER A 653 -46.93 14.92 -41.52
CA SER A 653 -48.09 14.94 -40.62
C SER A 653 -48.09 13.75 -39.64
N ARG A 654 -47.47 12.63 -40.01
CA ARG A 654 -47.38 11.40 -39.21
C ARG A 654 -46.10 11.34 -38.39
N LEU A 655 -45.02 11.99 -38.86
CA LEU A 655 -43.69 11.98 -38.25
C LEU A 655 -43.46 13.11 -37.24
N LEU A 656 -44.02 14.29 -37.49
CA LEU A 656 -43.83 15.45 -36.63
C LEU A 656 -44.81 15.40 -35.45
N PRO A 657 -44.39 15.77 -34.23
CA PRO A 657 -45.29 15.95 -33.10
C PRO A 657 -46.39 16.95 -33.45
N SER A 658 -47.62 16.71 -32.96
CA SER A 658 -48.69 17.70 -33.05
C SER A 658 -48.26 18.98 -32.32
N ALA A 659 -48.70 20.15 -32.80
CA ALA A 659 -48.32 21.45 -32.24
C ALA A 659 -48.58 21.57 -30.71
N ALA A 660 -49.49 20.76 -30.15
CA ALA A 660 -49.77 20.68 -28.72
C ALA A 660 -48.64 20.04 -27.87
N THR A 661 -47.75 19.25 -28.47
CA THR A 661 -46.67 18.50 -27.78
C THR A 661 -45.27 19.07 -28.03
N ALA A 662 -45.15 20.09 -28.89
CA ALA A 662 -43.87 20.71 -29.25
C ALA A 662 -43.29 21.62 -28.14
N ASN A 663 -44.12 22.09 -27.21
CA ASN A 663 -43.73 23.09 -26.20
C ASN A 663 -43.23 22.48 -24.87
N THR A 664 -43.29 21.15 -24.69
CA THR A 664 -42.98 20.49 -23.41
C THR A 664 -41.60 19.82 -23.34
N ALA A 665 -40.89 19.66 -24.45
CA ALA A 665 -39.55 19.08 -24.47
C ALA A 665 -38.60 20.02 -25.22
N GLY A 666 -37.67 20.66 -24.52
CA GLY A 666 -36.63 21.52 -25.11
C GLY A 666 -35.62 20.80 -26.01
N THR A 667 -35.91 19.56 -26.44
CA THR A 667 -35.05 18.73 -27.30
C THR A 667 -35.66 18.60 -28.69
N GLU A 668 -34.92 19.03 -29.71
CA GLU A 668 -35.33 18.92 -31.12
C GLU A 668 -35.57 17.44 -31.51
N SER A 669 -36.72 17.14 -32.11
CA SER A 669 -37.01 15.78 -32.59
C SER A 669 -36.12 15.39 -33.78
N ILE A 670 -35.88 14.08 -33.96
CA ILE A 670 -35.08 13.56 -35.08
C ILE A 670 -35.69 14.00 -36.42
N CYS A 671 -37.01 13.88 -36.55
CA CYS A 671 -37.73 14.24 -37.76
C CYS A 671 -37.72 15.75 -38.02
N THR A 672 -37.82 16.57 -36.96
CA THR A 672 -37.69 18.04 -37.03
C THR A 672 -36.30 18.42 -37.55
N ARG A 673 -35.24 17.77 -37.04
CA ARG A 673 -33.87 18.00 -37.49
C ARG A 673 -33.65 17.59 -38.96
N LEU A 674 -34.17 16.43 -39.37
CA LEU A 674 -34.09 15.98 -40.77
C LEU A 674 -34.87 16.91 -41.71
N ALA A 675 -36.05 17.40 -41.30
CA ALA A 675 -36.82 18.39 -42.04
C ALA A 675 -36.07 19.73 -42.17
N ARG A 676 -35.45 20.21 -41.07
CA ARG A 676 -34.60 21.40 -41.06
C ARG A 676 -33.40 21.28 -42.00
N GLN A 677 -32.71 20.14 -41.99
CA GLN A 677 -31.59 19.86 -42.89
C GLN A 677 -32.03 19.83 -44.36
N MET A 678 -33.16 19.18 -44.65
CA MET A 678 -33.73 19.13 -46.00
C MET A 678 -34.15 20.52 -46.49
N ALA A 679 -34.86 21.30 -45.67
CA ALA A 679 -35.25 22.68 -45.99
C ALA A 679 -34.03 23.58 -46.25
N SER A 680 -33.02 23.51 -45.38
CA SER A 680 -31.74 24.23 -45.55
C SER A 680 -31.07 23.89 -46.88
N ARG A 681 -31.03 22.59 -47.21
CA ARG A 681 -30.44 22.09 -48.46
C ARG A 681 -31.20 22.58 -49.68
N VAL A 682 -32.53 22.52 -49.66
CA VAL A 682 -33.39 22.97 -50.77
C VAL A 682 -33.15 24.45 -51.09
N LEU A 683 -33.06 25.33 -50.08
CA LEU A 683 -32.80 26.76 -50.30
C LEU A 683 -31.42 27.01 -50.92
N ILE A 684 -30.35 26.45 -50.34
CA ILE A 684 -28.99 26.64 -50.86
C ILE A 684 -28.82 26.02 -52.25
N PHE A 685 -29.41 24.84 -52.47
CA PHE A 685 -29.35 24.17 -53.76
C PHE A 685 -30.05 24.98 -54.85
N TYR A 686 -31.22 25.57 -54.54
CA TYR A 686 -31.89 26.49 -55.45
C TYR A 686 -31.04 27.71 -55.77
N ILE A 687 -30.52 28.42 -54.76
CA ILE A 687 -29.72 29.64 -54.98
C ILE A 687 -28.48 29.33 -55.81
N ARG A 688 -27.81 28.20 -55.54
CA ARG A 688 -26.67 27.73 -56.34
C ARG A 688 -27.07 27.58 -57.80
N HIS A 689 -28.14 26.85 -58.10
CA HIS A 689 -28.55 26.64 -59.50
C HIS A 689 -29.09 27.90 -60.17
N ALA A 690 -29.76 28.78 -59.42
CA ALA A 690 -30.21 30.09 -59.87
C ALA A 690 -29.01 30.99 -60.26
N SER A 691 -27.92 30.96 -59.49
CA SER A 691 -26.68 31.71 -59.80
C SER A 691 -25.94 31.22 -61.05
N LEU A 692 -26.26 30.01 -61.54
CA LEU A 692 -25.65 29.41 -62.73
C LEU A 692 -26.47 29.66 -64.01
N VAL A 693 -27.67 30.25 -63.90
CA VAL A 693 -28.56 30.48 -65.05
C VAL A 693 -28.00 31.58 -65.95
N ARG A 694 -27.69 31.23 -67.20
CA ARG A 694 -27.17 32.14 -68.21
C ARG A 694 -27.63 31.69 -69.61
N PRO A 695 -28.13 32.58 -70.49
CA PRO A 695 -28.35 34.03 -70.30
C PRO A 695 -29.54 34.37 -69.39
N LEU A 696 -29.48 35.55 -68.74
CA LEU A 696 -30.51 36.04 -67.80
C LEU A 696 -31.00 37.45 -68.22
N SER A 697 -32.21 37.53 -68.76
CA SER A 697 -32.89 38.78 -69.17
C SER A 697 -33.55 39.50 -67.99
N GLU A 698 -34.01 40.76 -68.17
CA GLU A 698 -34.80 41.47 -67.14
C GLU A 698 -36.09 40.72 -66.79
N TRP A 699 -36.78 40.15 -67.79
CA TRP A 699 -37.93 39.29 -67.56
C TRP A 699 -37.54 38.01 -66.79
N GLY A 700 -36.42 37.39 -67.15
CA GLY A 700 -35.85 36.23 -66.44
C GLY A 700 -35.55 36.52 -64.97
N LYS A 701 -35.06 37.73 -64.64
CA LYS A 701 -34.84 38.18 -63.25
C LYS A 701 -36.16 38.27 -62.48
N LEU A 702 -37.21 38.85 -63.07
CA LEU A 702 -38.54 38.94 -62.45
C LEU A 702 -39.13 37.56 -62.20
N ARG A 703 -39.03 36.66 -63.17
CA ARG A 703 -39.47 35.26 -63.05
C ARG A 703 -38.72 34.52 -61.93
N MET A 704 -37.40 34.63 -61.89
CA MET A 704 -36.58 34.01 -60.84
C MET A 704 -36.90 34.56 -59.44
N ALA A 705 -37.17 35.87 -59.32
CA ALA A 705 -37.55 36.49 -58.06
C ALA A 705 -38.94 36.06 -57.57
N ARG A 706 -39.86 35.78 -58.49
CA ARG A 706 -41.14 35.14 -58.17
C ARG A 706 -40.95 33.70 -57.72
N ASP A 707 -40.17 32.90 -58.46
CA ASP A 707 -39.86 31.52 -58.09
C ASP A 707 -39.18 31.43 -56.71
N MET A 708 -38.32 32.40 -56.35
CA MET A 708 -37.77 32.52 -54.99
C MET A 708 -38.84 32.79 -53.92
N ALA A 709 -39.84 33.62 -54.21
CA ALA A 709 -40.94 33.90 -53.29
C ALA A 709 -41.82 32.67 -53.07
N GLU A 710 -42.11 31.96 -54.16
CA GLU A 710 -42.88 30.72 -54.18
C GLU A 710 -42.14 29.59 -53.45
N LEU A 711 -40.81 29.52 -53.59
CA LEU A 711 -39.96 28.60 -52.84
C LEU A 711 -39.96 28.94 -51.34
N GLU A 712 -39.76 30.21 -50.98
CA GLU A 712 -39.80 30.68 -49.59
C GLU A 712 -41.12 30.30 -48.92
N LEU A 713 -42.24 30.54 -49.60
CA LEU A 713 -43.58 30.20 -49.13
C LEU A 713 -43.76 28.68 -48.98
N ALA A 714 -43.38 27.91 -49.99
CA ALA A 714 -43.55 26.46 -49.99
C ALA A 714 -42.74 25.77 -48.89
N VAL A 715 -41.48 26.17 -48.72
CA VAL A 715 -40.61 25.64 -47.67
C VAL A 715 -41.12 26.07 -46.29
N GLY A 716 -41.45 27.35 -46.11
CA GLY A 716 -41.90 27.90 -44.83
C GLY A 716 -43.22 27.31 -44.32
N GLN A 717 -44.20 27.13 -45.20
CA GLN A 717 -45.51 26.60 -44.82
C GLN A 717 -45.53 25.07 -44.66
N ASN A 718 -44.75 24.35 -45.49
CA ASN A 718 -44.94 22.91 -45.65
C ASN A 718 -43.72 22.04 -45.27
N LEU A 719 -42.49 22.56 -45.22
CA LEU A 719 -41.32 21.79 -44.79
C LEU A 719 -40.86 22.16 -43.38
N PHE A 720 -40.48 23.43 -43.18
CA PHE A 720 -39.89 23.90 -41.93
C PHE A 720 -39.95 25.44 -41.85
N PRO A 721 -40.19 26.04 -40.67
CA PRO A 721 -40.19 27.50 -40.50
C PRO A 721 -38.87 28.12 -40.97
N VAL A 722 -38.92 28.95 -42.02
CA VAL A 722 -37.73 29.48 -42.69
C VAL A 722 -36.90 30.40 -41.79
N GLU A 723 -37.54 31.07 -40.83
CA GLU A 723 -36.89 31.97 -39.87
C GLU A 723 -35.90 31.22 -38.97
N GLN A 724 -36.14 29.93 -38.72
CA GLN A 724 -35.31 29.07 -37.88
C GLN A 724 -34.15 28.41 -38.65
N LEU A 725 -34.05 28.62 -39.97
CA LEU A 725 -32.98 28.03 -40.78
C LEU A 725 -31.65 28.79 -40.67
N GLY A 726 -31.67 30.07 -40.31
CA GLY A 726 -30.46 30.88 -40.16
C GLY A 726 -29.80 31.24 -41.51
N ALA A 727 -28.54 30.85 -41.71
CA ALA A 727 -27.74 31.27 -42.88
C ALA A 727 -28.35 30.91 -44.25
N PRO A 728 -28.91 29.70 -44.48
CA PRO A 728 -29.63 29.37 -45.73
C PRO A 728 -30.77 30.33 -46.08
N TYR A 729 -31.52 30.78 -45.08
CA TYR A 729 -32.62 31.71 -45.30
C TYR A 729 -32.12 33.14 -45.56
N ARG A 730 -31.09 33.59 -44.83
CA ARG A 730 -30.42 34.87 -45.10
C ARG A 730 -29.84 34.91 -46.52
N ALA A 731 -29.24 33.82 -46.99
CA ALA A 731 -28.76 33.69 -48.35
C ALA A 731 -29.88 33.87 -49.38
N LEU A 732 -31.05 33.23 -49.19
CA LEU A 732 -32.19 33.41 -50.09
C LEU A 732 -32.68 34.86 -50.12
N ARG A 733 -32.80 35.47 -48.93
CA ARG A 733 -33.23 36.87 -48.77
C ARG A 733 -32.25 37.86 -49.36
N ALA A 734 -30.95 37.58 -49.30
CA ALA A 734 -29.90 38.42 -49.86
C ALA A 734 -29.79 38.27 -51.39
N PHE A 735 -29.95 37.04 -51.90
CA PHE A 735 -29.84 36.76 -53.34
C PHE A 735 -30.95 37.45 -54.15
N ARG A 736 -32.19 37.46 -53.64
CA ARG A 736 -33.35 38.04 -54.35
C ARG A 736 -33.17 39.51 -54.78
N PRO A 737 -32.82 40.48 -53.91
CA PRO A 737 -32.52 41.84 -54.33
C PRO A 737 -31.19 41.95 -55.09
N LEU A 738 -30.22 41.08 -54.81
CA LEU A 738 -28.91 41.07 -55.48
C LEU A 738 -29.03 40.81 -56.99
N VAL A 739 -30.01 40.02 -57.43
CA VAL A 739 -30.27 39.78 -58.87
C VAL A 739 -30.56 41.09 -59.63
N PHE A 740 -31.23 42.06 -59.01
CA PHE A 740 -31.62 43.35 -59.60
C PHE A 740 -30.58 44.46 -59.41
N LEU A 741 -29.62 44.28 -58.50
CA LEU A 741 -28.60 45.28 -58.21
C LEU A 741 -27.67 45.48 -59.41
N GLU A 742 -27.27 46.72 -59.70
CA GLU A 742 -26.27 46.99 -60.75
C GLU A 742 -24.89 46.41 -60.40
N THR A 743 -24.11 46.02 -61.41
CA THR A 743 -22.76 45.42 -61.21
C THR A 743 -21.79 46.36 -60.49
N SER A 744 -21.91 47.68 -60.72
CA SER A 744 -21.10 48.72 -60.08
C SER A 744 -21.32 48.81 -58.56
N GLN A 745 -22.55 48.55 -58.10
CA GLN A 745 -22.96 48.68 -56.70
C GLN A 745 -22.78 47.38 -55.90
N MET A 746 -22.48 46.27 -56.58
CA MET A 746 -22.41 44.95 -55.97
C MET A 746 -21.28 44.84 -54.96
N GLY A 747 -20.06 45.28 -55.30
CA GLY A 747 -18.87 45.10 -54.44
C GLY A 747 -18.94 45.78 -53.06
N SER A 748 -19.76 46.83 -52.90
CA SER A 748 -19.97 47.54 -51.63
C SER A 748 -21.27 47.15 -50.92
N SER A 749 -22.05 46.23 -51.48
CA SER A 749 -23.36 45.86 -50.94
C SER A 749 -23.24 44.95 -49.72
N PRO A 750 -23.97 45.21 -48.61
CA PRO A 750 -23.98 44.32 -47.45
C PRO A 750 -24.59 42.96 -47.77
N LEU A 751 -25.35 42.83 -48.86
CA LEU A 751 -25.98 41.58 -49.31
C LEU A 751 -24.96 40.48 -49.63
N ILE A 752 -23.73 40.83 -50.00
CA ILE A 752 -22.67 39.85 -50.27
C ILE A 752 -22.27 39.08 -49.01
N GLN A 753 -22.33 39.71 -47.83
CA GLN A 753 -21.89 39.09 -46.57
C GLN A 753 -22.80 37.94 -46.12
N ASP A 754 -24.08 37.98 -46.52
CA ASP A 754 -25.06 36.94 -46.21
C ASP A 754 -25.09 35.80 -47.25
N LEU A 755 -24.22 35.84 -48.26
CA LEU A 755 -24.13 34.85 -49.34
C LEU A 755 -22.79 34.10 -49.33
N PRO A 756 -22.80 32.79 -49.65
CA PRO A 756 -21.57 32.09 -49.97
C PRO A 756 -20.81 32.79 -51.13
N PRO A 757 -19.50 33.07 -50.98
CA PRO A 757 -18.71 33.74 -52.00
C PRO A 757 -18.74 33.04 -53.36
N SER A 758 -18.74 31.70 -53.36
CA SER A 758 -18.97 30.89 -54.55
C SER A 758 -20.25 31.28 -55.30
N ILE A 759 -21.37 31.47 -54.60
CA ILE A 759 -22.65 31.84 -55.23
C ILE A 759 -22.57 33.23 -55.88
N VAL A 760 -21.94 34.20 -55.22
CA VAL A 760 -21.77 35.56 -55.76
C VAL A 760 -20.88 35.53 -57.01
N LEU A 761 -19.76 34.80 -56.96
CA LEU A 761 -18.86 34.65 -58.10
C LEU A 761 -19.52 33.93 -59.29
N HIS A 762 -20.35 32.91 -59.04
CA HIS A 762 -21.10 32.24 -60.09
C HIS A 762 -22.15 33.14 -60.72
N HIS A 763 -22.87 33.92 -59.90
CA HIS A 763 -23.84 34.90 -60.41
C HIS A 763 -23.16 35.98 -61.27
N LEU A 764 -21.94 36.39 -60.94
CA LEU A 764 -21.19 37.37 -61.73
C LEU A 764 -20.93 36.91 -63.17
N TYR A 765 -20.77 35.61 -63.44
CA TYR A 765 -20.68 35.08 -64.81
C TYR A 765 -21.93 35.37 -65.65
N THR A 766 -23.12 35.43 -65.03
CA THR A 766 -24.38 35.72 -65.73
C THR A 766 -24.42 37.16 -66.29
N ARG A 767 -23.61 38.04 -65.71
CA ARG A 767 -23.47 39.46 -66.09
C ARG A 767 -22.26 39.73 -67.00
N GLY A 768 -21.44 38.71 -67.23
CA GLY A 768 -20.25 38.79 -68.07
C GLY A 768 -20.55 38.57 -69.55
N PRO A 769 -19.64 38.98 -70.45
CA PRO A 769 -19.76 38.71 -71.88
C PRO A 769 -19.62 37.22 -72.18
N ASP A 770 -20.23 36.72 -73.26
CA ASP A 770 -20.25 35.28 -73.64
C ASP A 770 -18.86 34.65 -73.77
N GLU A 771 -17.84 35.48 -74.00
CA GLU A 771 -16.43 35.08 -74.08
C GLU A 771 -15.82 34.65 -72.74
N LEU A 772 -16.41 35.11 -71.62
CA LEU A 772 -16.05 34.71 -70.26
C LEU A 772 -16.79 33.41 -69.92
N GLU A 773 -16.20 32.28 -70.29
CA GLU A 773 -16.73 30.94 -70.00
C GLU A 773 -16.68 30.63 -68.49
N SER A 774 -17.78 30.10 -67.94
CA SER A 774 -17.80 29.65 -66.54
C SER A 774 -17.00 28.34 -66.38
N PRO A 775 -16.55 27.98 -65.16
CA PRO A 775 -15.83 26.71 -64.94
C PRO A 775 -16.65 25.48 -65.36
N MET A 776 -17.97 25.56 -65.27
CA MET A 776 -18.90 24.53 -65.77
C MET A 776 -18.82 24.40 -67.29
N GLN A 777 -18.83 25.53 -68.02
CA GLN A 777 -18.75 25.57 -69.48
C GLN A 777 -17.38 25.12 -69.99
N LYS A 778 -16.29 25.65 -69.41
CA LYS A 778 -14.90 25.31 -69.78
C LYS A 778 -14.64 23.80 -69.65
N ASN A 779 -15.12 23.18 -68.58
CA ASN A 779 -14.93 21.76 -68.31
C ASN A 779 -16.03 20.85 -68.91
N ARG A 780 -17.02 21.43 -69.63
CA ARG A 780 -18.14 20.71 -70.26
C ARG A 780 -18.91 19.80 -69.29
N LEU A 781 -19.10 20.25 -68.05
CA LEU A 781 -19.82 19.52 -67.01
C LEU A 781 -21.32 19.81 -67.10
N SER A 782 -22.16 18.80 -66.82
CA SER A 782 -23.60 19.06 -66.65
C SER A 782 -23.86 19.85 -65.36
N PRO A 783 -24.98 20.60 -65.24
CA PRO A 783 -25.32 21.32 -64.01
C PRO A 783 -25.33 20.41 -62.77
N LYS A 784 -25.80 19.17 -62.93
CA LYS A 784 -25.80 18.15 -61.88
C LYS A 784 -24.38 17.73 -61.47
N GLN A 785 -23.51 17.42 -62.44
CA GLN A 785 -22.12 17.03 -62.17
C GLN A 785 -21.33 18.17 -61.51
N TYR A 786 -21.56 19.40 -61.97
CA TYR A 786 -20.91 20.57 -61.41
C TYR A 786 -21.38 20.87 -59.99
N SER A 787 -22.68 20.76 -59.70
CA SER A 787 -23.22 20.93 -58.35
C SER A 787 -22.69 19.88 -57.37
N LEU A 788 -22.57 18.62 -57.81
CA LEU A 788 -21.96 17.55 -57.01
C LEU A 788 -20.47 17.77 -56.78
N TRP A 789 -19.75 18.35 -57.74
CA TRP A 789 -18.37 18.78 -57.54
C TRP A 789 -18.29 19.91 -56.50
N LEU A 790 -19.15 20.93 -56.59
CA LEU A 790 -19.21 22.05 -55.62
C LEU A 790 -19.47 21.58 -54.19
N ASP A 791 -20.28 20.53 -53.99
CA ASP A 791 -20.54 19.95 -52.66
C ASP A 791 -19.29 19.33 -52.01
N ASN A 792 -18.31 18.90 -52.81
CA ASN A 792 -17.10 18.23 -52.34
C ASN A 792 -15.87 19.17 -52.25
N GLN A 793 -16.02 20.45 -52.57
CA GLN A 793 -14.93 21.42 -52.59
C GLN A 793 -15.09 22.51 -51.54
N ARG A 794 -13.97 23.01 -51.03
CA ARG A 794 -13.92 24.23 -50.21
C ARG A 794 -13.90 25.49 -51.11
N GLU A 795 -14.34 26.62 -50.57
CA GLU A 795 -14.44 27.91 -51.29
C GLU A 795 -13.12 28.34 -51.97
N ASP A 796 -11.96 28.05 -51.37
CA ASP A 796 -10.63 28.31 -51.96
C ASP A 796 -10.35 27.51 -53.23
N GLN A 797 -10.80 26.25 -53.28
CA GLN A 797 -10.63 25.38 -54.45
C GLN A 797 -11.61 25.76 -55.56
N ILE A 798 -12.83 26.16 -55.19
CA ILE A 798 -13.82 26.74 -56.12
C ILE A 798 -13.23 28.00 -56.74
N TRP A 799 -12.64 28.89 -55.93
CA TRP A 799 -11.97 30.09 -56.41
C TRP A 799 -10.82 29.78 -57.38
N LYS A 800 -9.98 28.77 -57.14
CA LYS A 800 -8.92 28.38 -58.10
C LYS A 800 -9.49 28.02 -59.48
N GLY A 801 -10.60 27.29 -59.51
CA GLY A 801 -11.30 26.96 -60.76
C GLY A 801 -11.80 28.21 -61.49
N ILE A 802 -12.39 29.16 -60.74
CA ILE A 802 -12.88 30.46 -61.25
C ILE A 802 -11.74 31.36 -61.69
N LYS A 803 -10.61 31.36 -60.98
CA LYS A 803 -9.43 32.16 -61.33
C LYS A 803 -8.83 31.69 -62.66
N ALA A 804 -8.78 30.37 -62.89
CA ALA A 804 -8.29 29.83 -64.15
C ALA A 804 -9.13 30.25 -65.37
N THR A 805 -10.45 30.39 -65.24
CA THR A 805 -11.31 30.92 -66.31
C THR A 805 -11.15 32.43 -66.50
N LEU A 806 -10.93 33.18 -65.42
CA LEU A 806 -10.59 34.61 -65.48
C LEU A 806 -9.24 34.85 -66.16
N ASP A 807 -8.22 34.04 -65.84
CA ASP A 807 -6.89 34.13 -66.45
C ASP A 807 -6.95 33.86 -67.97
N ASP A 808 -7.70 32.84 -68.40
CA ASP A 808 -7.93 32.53 -69.81
C ASP A 808 -8.64 33.68 -70.54
N TYR A 809 -9.67 34.27 -69.94
CA TYR A 809 -10.37 35.43 -70.49
C TYR A 809 -9.42 36.63 -70.63
N ALA A 810 -8.56 36.87 -69.64
CA ALA A 810 -7.59 37.95 -69.70
C ALA A 810 -6.51 37.73 -70.76
N VAL A 811 -6.13 36.49 -71.05
CA VAL A 811 -5.25 36.14 -72.17
C VAL A 811 -5.97 36.40 -73.50
N LYS A 812 -7.23 35.96 -73.65
CA LYS A 812 -8.04 36.19 -74.86
C LYS A 812 -8.18 37.69 -75.18
N ILE A 813 -8.52 38.54 -74.20
CA ILE A 813 -8.63 40.00 -74.40
C ILE A 813 -7.30 40.64 -74.76
N ARG A 814 -6.23 40.33 -74.02
CA ARG A 814 -4.90 40.89 -74.29
C ARG A 814 -4.37 40.50 -75.67
N SER A 815 -4.71 39.31 -76.16
CA SER A 815 -4.34 38.86 -77.51
C SER A 815 -5.05 39.64 -78.63
N ARG A 816 -6.20 40.26 -78.34
CA ARG A 816 -6.97 41.09 -79.29
C ARG A 816 -6.57 42.57 -79.28
N GLY A 817 -5.74 42.99 -78.33
CA GLY A 817 -5.26 44.37 -78.22
C GLY A 817 -6.19 45.32 -77.44
N ASP A 818 -7.30 44.81 -76.89
CA ASP A 818 -8.23 45.59 -76.08
C ASP A 818 -7.64 45.86 -74.68
N LYS A 819 -7.79 47.10 -74.18
CA LYS A 819 -7.29 47.52 -72.85
C LYS A 819 -8.37 47.54 -71.77
N GLU A 820 -9.64 47.42 -72.14
CA GLU A 820 -10.77 47.49 -71.23
C GLU A 820 -11.33 46.09 -70.97
N PHE A 821 -11.32 45.66 -69.71
CA PHE A 821 -11.97 44.42 -69.27
C PHE A 821 -13.43 44.70 -68.91
N SER A 822 -14.30 43.69 -69.03
CA SER A 822 -15.67 43.78 -68.51
C SER A 822 -15.67 44.21 -67.03
N PRO A 823 -16.61 45.06 -66.56
CA PRO A 823 -16.68 45.51 -65.17
C PRO A 823 -16.85 44.37 -64.16
N VAL A 824 -17.26 43.19 -64.61
CA VAL A 824 -17.37 41.96 -63.83
C VAL A 824 -15.98 41.37 -63.48
N TYR A 825 -15.00 41.48 -64.37
CA TYR A 825 -13.66 40.91 -64.20
C TYR A 825 -12.90 41.43 -62.97
N PRO A 826 -12.73 42.76 -62.76
CA PRO A 826 -12.05 43.28 -61.58
C PRO A 826 -12.83 42.98 -60.29
N LEU A 827 -14.16 42.98 -60.34
CA LEU A 827 -15.02 42.68 -59.20
C LEU A 827 -14.87 41.21 -58.75
N MET A 828 -14.82 40.26 -59.69
CA MET A 828 -14.59 38.85 -59.37
C MET A 828 -13.20 38.60 -58.78
N LEU A 829 -12.16 39.31 -59.27
CA LEU A 829 -10.82 39.26 -58.70
C LEU A 829 -10.79 39.79 -57.27
N GLN A 830 -11.48 40.90 -57.00
CA GLN A 830 -11.58 41.47 -55.66
C GLN A 830 -12.22 40.48 -54.68
N ILE A 831 -13.42 39.96 -55.01
CA ILE A 831 -14.16 39.01 -54.14
C ILE A 831 -13.42 37.68 -53.99
N GLY A 832 -12.77 37.18 -55.05
CA GLY A 832 -12.06 35.93 -54.99
C GLY A 832 -10.73 36.01 -54.24
N SER A 833 -10.01 37.14 -54.35
CA SER A 833 -8.72 37.34 -53.68
C SER A 833 -8.83 37.38 -52.15
N SER A 834 -9.95 37.84 -51.59
CA SER A 834 -10.20 37.80 -50.15
C SER A 834 -10.32 36.36 -49.61
N LEU A 835 -10.80 35.40 -50.42
CA LEU A 835 -10.92 33.97 -50.02
C LEU A 835 -9.57 33.28 -49.82
N THR A 836 -8.52 33.80 -50.44
CA THR A 836 -7.14 33.34 -50.24
C THR A 836 -6.43 34.03 -49.08
N GLN A 837 -6.92 35.18 -48.62
CA GLN A 837 -6.34 35.91 -47.47
C GLN A 837 -6.92 35.46 -46.13
N GLU A 838 -8.15 34.96 -46.08
CA GLU A 838 -8.76 34.42 -44.84
C GLU A 838 -8.26 33.02 -44.44
N ASN A 839 -7.42 32.36 -45.26
CA ASN A 839 -6.82 31.05 -44.99
C ASN A 839 -5.30 31.09 -44.70
N LEU A 840 -4.74 32.30 -44.52
CA LEU A 840 -3.42 32.55 -43.92
C LEU A 840 -3.64 33.15 -42.54
#